data_AF-A0A8H3A9Z0-F1
#
_entry.id   AF-A0A8H3A9Z0-F1
#
_cell.length_a   1.000
_cell.length_b   1.000
_cell.length_c   1.000
_cell.angle_alpha   90.00
_cell.angle_beta   90.00
_cell.angle_gamma   90.00
#
_symmetry.space_group_name_H-M   'P 1'
#
loop_
_entity.id
_entity.type
_entity.pdbx_description
1 polymer ?
#
loop_
_entity_poly.entity_id
_entity_poly.type
_entity_poly.pdbx_seq_one_letter_code
_entity_poly.pdbx_strand_id
1 'polypeptide(L)'
;MDLFSYLSDDVLLLIFIQLDDPLSLSQTSKRFNRISKESYTRALYFITRYGHQHAMYWALGRGKLVDKQMLDIMVKNGAHISRYLIQCAIQYRGHSAPHSFIKKHWSHNLSFESFVHLLNIATNLMGYKELEWSKNADDGSIFRQWLMDKKSLGGRTRVDWEIIREMFEKYGFIPFCPKDPLVLDFPLALSYEPRLLPLAVKNGLRLDVKYRDFIFRKVFEKPTVSRDGRDETIIKMVEDLQRLDPIMFVSRTVAAEVCMEANINEQGYMALRKLDVARKLPYTLSSLVSALIKLFSNTRSITFPKIISLIQTLHSNYPNPTDPKIRHVLLLTVFCSPMAVRADWSDDMLPQILEKLVELGLIQLPSRDGMPEHPKPKCLDLKGIPKSLSREELFNILLSPFVENERPCIAYARSKAGMGLDEWAITQLKGDVAIHCLPISSKGKLLKRLCEDKSIERRVIEAMKGHAIRLESLPEPFSPECATYRAKLGTSLPMTGSDMYAFSPLWAHGIEEDQAEPQSDLEPESHRNIAGMSGDDAQTTIFTSTNYDLGTISQDTLSARLDREESGTRWHRRRWWSHGGHQLSAEIEAKLPYPTSPRHVADHVLEHFKSHHRTTAIMMTHCLINGNVNTLSTYINENVPITLFHIRVLARLGRQPCWKFWNKLDKQKFYFSEEDYLPRESAKPPSSGKMSINTLCNPDPIKSQRFQTPTTPSSFEEGSSRPRRMAASATRTYKIPSDTDSDEMSDDMDYSYSASKRGKTKGKGKGKAVEQPPNVQPESTDFHLWTKHLGLLLKEEEKKWKERKRLCEKDEFGRPKERIFKTEFMRALASKVADMRKRDHASTPTPSVEDDSDEEYVQRPRLKRKVRHPGLVDRDDRAPIKKLRLSE
;
A
#
# COMPACT_ATOMS: atom_id res chain seq x y z
N MET A 1 38.19 -22.91 0.79
CA MET A 1 37.93 -24.10 1.62
C MET A 1 36.49 -24.53 1.38
N ASP A 2 36.27 -25.79 1.05
CA ASP A 2 34.94 -26.32 0.70
C ASP A 2 34.16 -26.63 1.98
N LEU A 3 33.34 -25.68 2.45
CA LEU A 3 32.60 -25.76 3.72
C LEU A 3 31.79 -27.07 3.87
N PHE A 4 31.39 -27.67 2.74
CA PHE A 4 30.59 -28.90 2.69
C PHE A 4 31.39 -30.19 2.89
N SER A 5 32.73 -30.15 2.90
CA SER A 5 33.55 -31.34 3.11
C SER A 5 33.50 -31.86 4.56
N TYR A 6 33.17 -31.00 5.52
CA TYR A 6 33.14 -31.33 6.96
C TYR A 6 31.74 -31.70 7.49
N LEU A 7 30.68 -31.52 6.70
CA LEU A 7 29.32 -31.84 7.12
C LEU A 7 29.04 -33.34 7.00
N SER A 8 28.30 -33.91 7.96
CA SER A 8 27.80 -35.29 7.88
C SER A 8 26.76 -35.44 6.78
N ASP A 9 26.56 -36.66 6.27
CA ASP A 9 25.57 -36.93 5.22
C ASP A 9 24.13 -36.58 5.68
N ASP A 10 23.83 -36.68 6.99
CA ASP A 10 22.53 -36.27 7.56
C ASP A 10 22.29 -34.76 7.43
N VAL A 11 23.31 -33.94 7.71
CA VAL A 11 23.21 -32.49 7.55
C VAL A 11 23.09 -32.12 6.08
N LEU A 12 23.82 -32.81 5.20
CA LEU A 12 23.68 -32.62 3.75
C LEU A 12 22.28 -33.01 3.25
N LEU A 13 21.69 -34.08 3.78
CA LEU A 13 20.30 -34.46 3.48
C LEU A 13 19.31 -33.36 3.93
N LEU A 14 19.46 -32.83 5.15
CA LEU A 14 18.64 -31.74 5.65
C LEU A 14 18.75 -30.48 4.78
N ILE A 15 19.96 -30.14 4.34
CA ILE A 15 20.17 -29.06 3.39
C ILE A 15 19.45 -29.37 2.07
N PHE A 16 19.65 -30.58 1.54
CA PHE A 16 19.08 -31.00 0.25
C PHE A 16 17.56 -30.91 0.20
N ILE A 17 16.85 -31.39 1.24
CA ILE A 17 15.38 -31.43 1.26
C ILE A 17 14.74 -30.04 1.39
N GLN A 18 15.49 -29.04 1.84
CA GLN A 18 15.02 -27.66 1.97
C GLN A 18 15.23 -26.82 0.70
N LEU A 19 15.94 -27.35 -0.31
CA LEU A 19 16.17 -26.63 -1.56
C LEU A 19 14.92 -26.56 -2.43
N ASP A 20 14.68 -25.39 -3.04
CA ASP A 20 13.60 -25.22 -4.03
C ASP A 20 13.85 -26.03 -5.32
N ASP A 21 15.12 -26.08 -5.76
CA ASP A 21 15.60 -26.90 -6.87
C ASP A 21 16.98 -27.48 -6.55
N PRO A 22 17.09 -28.77 -6.17
CA PRO A 22 18.36 -29.38 -5.80
C PRO A 22 19.24 -29.74 -7.01
N LEU A 23 18.76 -29.56 -8.25
CA LEU A 23 19.46 -30.03 -9.45
C LEU A 23 20.83 -29.35 -9.62
N SER A 24 20.88 -28.01 -9.50
CA SER A 24 22.12 -27.26 -9.66
C SER A 24 23.18 -27.67 -8.64
N LEU A 25 22.78 -27.87 -7.38
CA LEU A 25 23.71 -28.29 -6.32
C LEU A 25 24.20 -29.74 -6.52
N SER A 26 23.31 -30.61 -6.98
CA SER A 26 23.65 -32.01 -7.30
C SER A 26 24.61 -32.11 -8.50
N GLN A 27 24.57 -31.16 -9.43
CA GLN A 27 25.46 -31.12 -10.59
C GLN A 27 26.85 -30.59 -10.25
N THR A 28 26.95 -29.68 -9.28
CA THR A 28 28.22 -29.04 -8.90
C THR A 28 28.97 -29.77 -7.79
N SER A 29 28.30 -30.56 -6.95
CA SER A 29 28.93 -31.31 -5.86
C SER A 29 28.77 -32.82 -5.99
N LYS A 30 29.87 -33.56 -5.95
CA LYS A 30 29.88 -35.04 -6.01
C LYS A 30 29.12 -35.70 -4.85
N ARG A 31 29.20 -35.13 -3.64
CA ARG A 31 28.49 -35.66 -2.46
C ARG A 31 26.98 -35.46 -2.61
N PHE A 32 26.55 -34.26 -2.98
CA PHE A 32 25.13 -33.99 -3.25
C PHE A 32 24.61 -34.81 -4.46
N ASN A 33 25.44 -35.05 -5.48
CA ASN A 33 25.10 -35.96 -6.58
C ASN A 33 24.81 -37.38 -6.05
N ARG A 34 25.67 -37.92 -5.17
CA ARG A 34 25.45 -39.24 -4.55
C ARG A 34 24.14 -39.27 -3.75
N ILE A 35 23.95 -38.30 -2.85
CA ILE A 35 22.74 -38.19 -2.01
C ILE A 35 21.49 -38.07 -2.89
N SER A 36 21.52 -37.28 -3.96
CA SER A 36 20.40 -37.09 -4.89
C SER A 36 19.98 -38.37 -5.64
N LYS A 37 20.82 -39.41 -5.65
CA LYS A 37 20.54 -40.69 -6.30
C LYS A 37 19.81 -41.68 -5.40
N GLU A 38 19.86 -41.49 -4.10
CA GLU A 38 19.26 -42.39 -3.14
C GLU A 38 17.73 -42.26 -3.13
N SER A 39 17.04 -43.41 -3.19
CA SER A 39 15.58 -43.48 -3.21
C SER A 39 14.96 -42.87 -1.95
N TYR A 40 15.63 -43.01 -0.79
CA TYR A 40 15.21 -42.42 0.48
C TYR A 40 15.26 -40.89 0.46
N THR A 41 16.39 -40.30 0.04
CA THR A 41 16.55 -38.85 -0.12
C THR A 41 15.49 -38.27 -1.05
N ARG A 42 15.25 -38.91 -2.20
CA ARG A 42 14.23 -38.46 -3.16
C ARG A 42 12.83 -38.51 -2.56
N ALA A 43 12.48 -39.61 -1.88
CA ALA A 43 11.19 -39.76 -1.22
C ALA A 43 10.97 -38.66 -0.17
N LEU A 44 11.94 -38.45 0.72
CA LEU A 44 11.88 -37.39 1.74
C LEU A 44 11.83 -35.99 1.13
N TYR A 45 12.55 -35.74 0.04
CA TYR A 45 12.47 -34.47 -0.68
C TYR A 45 11.03 -34.18 -1.12
N PHE A 46 10.35 -35.12 -1.79
CA PHE A 46 8.97 -34.89 -2.25
C PHE A 46 7.99 -34.72 -1.09
N ILE A 47 8.13 -35.51 -0.01
CA ILE A 47 7.26 -35.42 1.17
C ILE A 47 7.45 -34.09 1.90
N THR A 48 8.70 -33.71 2.17
CA THR A 48 9.02 -32.47 2.89
C THR A 48 8.63 -31.24 2.07
N ARG A 49 8.92 -31.25 0.75
CA ARG A 49 8.69 -30.11 -0.13
C ARG A 49 7.22 -29.85 -0.45
N TYR A 50 6.45 -30.92 -0.70
CA TYR A 50 5.08 -30.79 -1.21
C TYR A 50 4.01 -31.23 -0.21
N GLY A 51 4.41 -31.84 0.91
CA GLY A 51 3.52 -32.44 1.89
C GLY A 51 3.01 -33.81 1.45
N HIS A 52 2.58 -34.60 2.44
CA HIS A 52 2.06 -35.96 2.28
C HIS A 52 0.97 -36.09 1.20
N GLN A 53 0.05 -35.11 1.13
CA GLN A 53 -1.07 -35.09 0.17
C GLN A 53 -0.62 -35.00 -1.30
N HIS A 54 0.37 -34.16 -1.61
CA HIS A 54 0.77 -33.86 -2.99
C HIS A 54 2.05 -34.57 -3.43
N ALA A 55 2.79 -35.19 -2.51
CA ALA A 55 4.10 -35.78 -2.77
C ALA A 55 4.07 -36.77 -3.94
N MET A 56 3.10 -37.68 -3.96
CA MET A 56 2.96 -38.69 -5.01
C MET A 56 2.72 -38.04 -6.39
N TYR A 57 1.84 -37.05 -6.48
CA TYR A 57 1.57 -36.33 -7.74
C TYR A 57 2.84 -35.71 -8.34
N TRP A 58 3.66 -35.06 -7.52
CA TRP A 58 4.91 -34.42 -7.99
C TRP A 58 5.98 -35.44 -8.35
N ALA A 59 6.06 -36.56 -7.62
CA ALA A 59 6.96 -37.67 -7.94
C ALA A 59 6.60 -38.29 -9.30
N LEU A 60 5.31 -38.57 -9.57
CA LEU A 60 4.85 -39.12 -10.86
C LEU A 60 5.11 -38.16 -12.04
N GLY A 61 5.14 -36.85 -11.80
CA GLY A 61 5.56 -35.84 -12.78
C GLY A 61 7.05 -35.89 -13.13
N ARG A 62 7.86 -36.53 -12.28
CA ARG A 62 9.30 -36.77 -12.45
C ARG A 62 9.62 -38.26 -12.55
N GLY A 63 8.77 -39.02 -13.26
CA GLY A 63 8.81 -40.49 -13.29
C GLY A 63 10.19 -41.15 -13.55
N LYS A 64 11.13 -40.47 -14.23
CA LYS A 64 12.51 -40.96 -14.41
C LYS A 64 13.30 -41.12 -13.10
N LEU A 65 12.91 -40.40 -12.05
CA LEU A 65 13.54 -40.43 -10.74
C LEU A 65 12.92 -41.47 -9.80
N VAL A 66 11.76 -42.04 -10.18
CA VAL A 66 10.93 -42.87 -9.31
C VAL A 66 11.19 -44.35 -9.60
N ASP A 67 11.84 -45.01 -8.65
CA ASP A 67 12.03 -46.46 -8.60
C ASP A 67 11.05 -47.12 -7.61
N LYS A 68 11.06 -48.47 -7.54
CA LYS A 68 10.19 -49.24 -6.64
C LYS A 68 10.42 -48.90 -5.17
N GLN A 69 11.69 -48.84 -4.78
CA GLN A 69 12.09 -48.59 -3.40
C GLN A 69 11.63 -47.21 -2.93
N MET A 70 11.72 -46.20 -3.79
CA MET A 70 11.24 -44.86 -3.54
C MET A 70 9.73 -44.86 -3.31
N LEU A 71 8.95 -45.59 -4.11
CA LEU A 71 7.50 -45.70 -3.92
C LEU A 71 7.15 -46.32 -2.55
N ASP A 72 7.83 -47.41 -2.18
CA ASP A 72 7.62 -48.06 -0.88
C ASP A 72 7.98 -47.13 0.28
N ILE A 73 9.10 -46.41 0.18
CA ILE A 73 9.52 -45.42 1.18
C ILE A 73 8.50 -44.29 1.26
N MET A 74 8.01 -43.78 0.13
CA MET A 74 7.02 -42.71 0.11
C MET A 74 5.74 -43.13 0.84
N VAL A 75 5.20 -44.30 0.52
CA VAL A 75 3.99 -44.84 1.16
C VAL A 75 4.21 -45.10 2.64
N LYS A 76 5.35 -45.70 3.01
CA LYS A 76 5.71 -45.95 4.41
C LYS A 76 5.85 -44.65 5.22
N ASN A 77 6.29 -43.57 4.58
CA ASN A 77 6.35 -42.23 5.17
C ASN A 77 5.06 -41.43 4.98
N GLY A 78 3.93 -42.10 4.70
CA GLY A 78 2.60 -41.47 4.69
C GLY A 78 2.27 -40.67 3.43
N ALA A 79 3.01 -40.82 2.33
CA ALA A 79 2.61 -40.22 1.05
C ALA A 79 1.24 -40.76 0.63
N HIS A 80 0.33 -39.84 0.32
CA HIS A 80 -1.06 -40.16 0.06
C HIS A 80 -1.23 -40.92 -1.26
N ILE A 81 -1.94 -42.05 -1.20
CA ILE A 81 -2.40 -42.82 -2.36
C ILE A 81 -3.91 -43.03 -2.21
N SER A 82 -4.66 -42.66 -3.24
CA SER A 82 -6.10 -42.89 -3.34
C SER A 82 -6.45 -43.62 -4.64
N ARG A 83 -7.62 -44.27 -4.67
CA ARG A 83 -8.13 -44.89 -5.89
C ARG A 83 -8.27 -43.86 -7.00
N TYR A 84 -8.72 -42.65 -6.67
CA TYR A 84 -8.81 -41.53 -7.59
C TYR A 84 -7.46 -41.18 -8.25
N LEU A 85 -6.38 -41.04 -7.47
CA LEU A 85 -5.04 -40.77 -8.00
C LEU A 85 -4.60 -41.87 -8.97
N ILE A 86 -4.85 -43.13 -8.63
CA ILE A 86 -4.46 -44.29 -9.45
C ILE A 86 -5.30 -44.37 -10.72
N GLN A 87 -6.61 -44.15 -10.65
CA GLN A 87 -7.50 -44.05 -11.82
C GLN A 87 -6.99 -42.97 -12.79
N CYS A 88 -6.68 -41.76 -12.29
CA CYS A 88 -6.09 -40.70 -13.10
C CYS A 88 -4.74 -41.11 -13.71
N ALA A 89 -3.86 -41.76 -12.95
CA ALA A 89 -2.55 -42.20 -13.43
C ALA A 89 -2.66 -43.24 -14.56
N ILE A 90 -3.58 -44.20 -14.43
CA ILE A 90 -3.87 -45.22 -15.44
C ILE A 90 -4.48 -44.59 -16.69
N GLN A 91 -5.54 -43.79 -16.54
CA GLN A 91 -6.24 -43.15 -17.67
C GLN A 91 -5.30 -42.25 -18.47
N TYR A 92 -4.42 -41.52 -17.78
CA TYR A 92 -3.42 -40.68 -18.41
C TYR A 92 -2.39 -41.53 -19.18
N ARG A 93 -1.82 -42.58 -18.55
CA ARG A 93 -0.85 -43.47 -19.21
C ARG A 93 -1.44 -44.23 -20.40
N GLY A 94 -2.70 -44.62 -20.32
CA GLY A 94 -3.45 -45.31 -21.36
C GLY A 94 -4.10 -44.41 -22.40
N HIS A 95 -3.81 -43.10 -22.41
CA HIS A 95 -4.38 -42.08 -23.31
C HIS A 95 -5.92 -42.11 -23.40
N SER A 96 -6.58 -42.62 -22.36
CA SER A 96 -8.02 -42.89 -22.39
C SER A 96 -8.86 -41.67 -22.01
N ALA A 97 -8.30 -40.74 -21.23
CA ALA A 97 -8.92 -39.45 -20.91
C ALA A 97 -7.85 -38.38 -20.64
N PRO A 98 -7.81 -37.27 -21.40
CA PRO A 98 -6.91 -36.16 -21.09
C PRO A 98 -7.46 -35.32 -19.93
N HIS A 99 -6.86 -35.48 -18.75
CA HIS A 99 -7.11 -34.60 -17.60
C HIS A 99 -6.48 -33.23 -17.84
N SER A 100 -7.30 -32.19 -18.04
CA SER A 100 -6.84 -30.85 -18.44
C SER A 100 -5.89 -30.17 -17.44
N PHE A 101 -5.96 -30.56 -16.17
CA PHE A 101 -5.13 -30.03 -15.09
C PHE A 101 -3.76 -30.73 -14.94
N ILE A 102 -3.59 -31.89 -15.59
CA ILE A 102 -2.38 -32.70 -15.52
C ILE A 102 -1.44 -32.31 -16.68
N LYS A 103 -0.16 -32.07 -16.36
CA LYS A 103 0.86 -31.64 -17.35
C LYS A 103 1.27 -32.79 -18.27
N LYS A 104 1.69 -32.44 -19.51
CA LYS A 104 2.33 -33.36 -20.47
C LYS A 104 3.45 -34.18 -19.78
N HIS A 105 3.40 -35.50 -19.94
CA HIS A 105 4.36 -36.51 -19.42
C HIS A 105 4.21 -36.96 -17.95
N TRP A 106 3.14 -36.56 -17.25
CA TRP A 106 2.82 -37.13 -15.94
C TRP A 106 2.57 -38.64 -16.06
N SER A 107 3.08 -39.46 -15.14
CA SER A 107 3.05 -40.95 -15.15
C SER A 107 3.66 -41.68 -16.37
N HIS A 108 3.72 -41.09 -17.57
CA HIS A 108 4.33 -41.71 -18.77
C HIS A 108 5.83 -41.95 -18.63
N ASN A 109 6.53 -41.06 -17.91
CA ASN A 109 7.97 -41.15 -17.72
C ASN A 109 8.39 -42.19 -16.68
N LEU A 110 7.44 -42.86 -16.01
CA LEU A 110 7.74 -43.97 -15.12
C LEU A 110 8.19 -45.18 -15.94
N SER A 111 9.21 -45.88 -15.44
CA SER A 111 9.55 -47.19 -15.98
C SER A 111 8.31 -48.10 -15.87
N PHE A 112 8.19 -49.05 -16.80
CA PHE A 112 7.11 -50.03 -16.74
C PHE A 112 7.10 -50.79 -15.41
N GLU A 113 8.30 -51.14 -14.93
CA GLU A 113 8.51 -51.82 -13.66
C GLU A 113 8.00 -51.02 -12.45
N SER A 114 8.36 -49.73 -12.34
CA SER A 114 7.90 -48.86 -11.26
C SER A 114 6.39 -48.63 -11.33
N PHE A 115 5.82 -48.54 -12.53
CA PHE A 115 4.37 -48.37 -12.68
C PHE A 115 3.59 -49.63 -12.29
N VAL A 116 4.04 -50.81 -12.69
CA VAL A 116 3.41 -52.07 -12.25
C VAL A 116 3.54 -52.22 -10.73
N HIS A 117 4.68 -51.85 -10.15
CA HIS A 117 4.86 -51.82 -8.70
C HIS A 117 3.89 -50.86 -8.01
N LEU A 118 3.69 -49.65 -8.55
CA LEU A 118 2.68 -48.70 -8.06
C LEU A 118 1.27 -49.30 -8.09
N LEU A 119 0.90 -50.01 -9.15
CA LEU A 119 -0.38 -50.69 -9.21
C LEU A 119 -0.48 -51.82 -8.18
N ASN A 120 0.58 -52.58 -7.95
CA ASN A 120 0.60 -53.63 -6.93
C ASN A 120 0.43 -53.04 -5.52
N ILE A 121 1.09 -51.91 -5.23
CA ILE A 121 0.89 -51.15 -3.99
C ILE A 121 -0.60 -50.78 -3.86
N ALA A 122 -1.18 -50.18 -4.91
CA ALA A 122 -2.58 -49.77 -4.92
C ALA A 122 -3.55 -50.94 -4.72
N THR A 123 -3.32 -52.08 -5.39
CA THR A 123 -4.16 -53.28 -5.24
C THR A 123 -4.02 -53.91 -3.86
N ASN A 124 -2.85 -53.84 -3.23
CA ASN A 124 -2.64 -54.34 -1.88
C ASN A 124 -3.31 -53.46 -0.83
N LEU A 125 -3.35 -52.14 -1.06
CA LEU A 125 -4.00 -51.19 -0.15
C LEU A 125 -5.53 -51.19 -0.28
N MET A 126 -6.05 -51.32 -1.51
CA MET A 126 -7.48 -51.08 -1.81
C MET A 126 -8.24 -52.31 -2.32
N GLY A 127 -7.57 -53.42 -2.63
CA GLY A 127 -8.20 -54.61 -3.21
C GLY A 127 -8.27 -54.59 -4.75
N TYR A 128 -8.01 -55.74 -5.38
CA TYR A 128 -7.90 -55.87 -6.84
C TYR A 128 -9.23 -55.69 -7.60
N LYS A 129 -10.35 -56.14 -7.01
CA LYS A 129 -11.68 -56.12 -7.66
C LYS A 129 -12.31 -54.72 -7.74
N GLU A 130 -11.76 -53.76 -7.03
CA GLU A 130 -12.40 -52.46 -6.75
C GLU A 130 -11.74 -51.28 -7.45
N LEU A 131 -10.63 -51.54 -8.15
CA LEU A 131 -10.11 -50.67 -9.19
C LEU A 131 -10.95 -50.87 -10.44
N GLU A 132 -12.13 -50.26 -10.52
CA GLU A 132 -12.91 -50.26 -11.78
C GLU A 132 -12.16 -49.49 -12.87
N TRP A 133 -12.01 -50.11 -14.04
CA TRP A 133 -11.18 -49.66 -15.17
C TRP A 133 -11.98 -48.90 -16.23
N SER A 134 -13.25 -48.61 -15.97
CA SER A 134 -14.15 -48.07 -17.00
C SER A 134 -13.67 -46.70 -17.48
N LYS A 135 -13.67 -46.52 -18.81
CA LYS A 135 -13.38 -45.22 -19.43
C LYS A 135 -14.44 -44.21 -18.96
N ASN A 136 -14.00 -43.07 -18.44
CA ASN A 136 -14.80 -41.88 -18.10
C ASN A 136 -15.59 -41.87 -16.77
N ALA A 137 -15.33 -42.80 -15.85
CA ALA A 137 -15.95 -42.78 -14.51
C ALA A 137 -14.89 -42.90 -13.42
N ASP A 138 -14.04 -41.88 -13.28
CA ASP A 138 -13.19 -41.79 -12.09
C ASP A 138 -13.98 -41.30 -10.88
N ASP A 139 -13.45 -41.59 -9.70
CA ASP A 139 -13.98 -41.18 -8.40
C ASP A 139 -14.23 -39.66 -8.32
N GLY A 140 -13.40 -38.84 -8.98
CA GLY A 140 -13.58 -37.39 -9.02
C GLY A 140 -14.83 -36.95 -9.78
N SER A 141 -15.15 -37.64 -10.87
CA SER A 141 -16.35 -37.44 -11.67
C SER A 141 -17.61 -37.86 -10.91
N ILE A 142 -17.55 -38.99 -10.18
CA ILE A 142 -18.63 -39.46 -9.30
C ILE A 142 -18.88 -38.45 -8.17
N PHE A 143 -17.83 -37.99 -7.51
CA PHE A 143 -17.92 -36.98 -6.45
C PHE A 143 -18.52 -35.67 -6.95
N ARG A 144 -18.07 -35.19 -8.11
CA ARG A 144 -18.63 -33.98 -8.71
C ARG A 144 -20.10 -34.15 -9.08
N GLN A 145 -20.50 -35.31 -9.62
CA GLN A 145 -21.91 -35.58 -9.92
C GLN A 145 -22.75 -35.54 -8.65
N TRP A 146 -22.29 -36.20 -7.58
CA TRP A 146 -22.94 -36.14 -6.26
C TRP A 146 -23.08 -34.70 -5.74
N LEU A 147 -22.02 -33.89 -5.86
CA LEU A 147 -22.04 -32.50 -5.43
C LEU A 147 -23.01 -31.64 -6.26
N MET A 148 -23.06 -31.85 -7.58
CA MET A 148 -24.00 -31.16 -8.46
C MET A 148 -25.44 -31.54 -8.14
N ASP A 149 -25.71 -32.81 -7.86
CA ASP A 149 -27.03 -33.28 -7.44
C ASP A 149 -27.45 -32.64 -6.11
N LYS A 150 -26.51 -32.49 -5.15
CA LYS A 150 -26.74 -31.78 -3.88
C LYS A 150 -27.03 -30.29 -4.08
N LYS A 151 -26.35 -29.65 -5.04
CA LYS A 151 -26.57 -28.24 -5.38
C LYS A 151 -27.94 -28.00 -6.03
N SER A 152 -28.44 -28.94 -6.84
CA SER A 152 -29.80 -28.88 -7.37
C SER A 152 -30.83 -29.13 -6.26
N LEU A 153 -31.42 -28.05 -5.74
CA LEU A 153 -32.36 -28.00 -4.61
C LEU A 153 -33.73 -28.71 -4.84
N GLY A 154 -33.76 -29.94 -5.37
CA GLY A 154 -34.98 -30.54 -5.91
C GLY A 154 -35.14 -32.06 -5.98
N GLY A 155 -34.24 -32.88 -5.41
CA GLY A 155 -34.55 -34.28 -5.10
C GLY A 155 -33.91 -35.35 -5.99
N ARG A 156 -33.56 -36.45 -5.30
CA ARG A 156 -32.82 -37.65 -5.74
C ARG A 156 -31.40 -37.37 -6.20
N THR A 157 -30.46 -37.59 -5.28
CA THR A 157 -29.06 -37.80 -5.65
C THR A 157 -28.97 -39.05 -6.50
N ARG A 158 -28.34 -38.94 -7.68
CA ARG A 158 -28.05 -40.12 -8.52
C ARG A 158 -27.00 -41.01 -7.89
N VAL A 159 -26.16 -40.42 -7.04
CA VAL A 159 -25.10 -41.09 -6.29
C VAL A 159 -25.51 -41.16 -4.82
N ASP A 160 -25.59 -42.37 -4.28
CA ASP A 160 -25.93 -42.59 -2.87
C ASP A 160 -24.80 -42.12 -1.95
N TRP A 161 -25.18 -41.71 -0.74
CA TRP A 161 -24.23 -41.23 0.28
C TRP A 161 -23.22 -42.31 0.65
N GLU A 162 -23.66 -43.56 0.71
CA GLU A 162 -22.86 -44.73 1.06
C GLU A 162 -21.67 -44.90 0.11
N ILE A 163 -21.85 -44.58 -1.18
CA ILE A 163 -20.78 -44.62 -2.19
C ILE A 163 -19.72 -43.55 -1.86
N ILE A 164 -20.15 -42.33 -1.56
CA ILE A 164 -19.23 -41.24 -1.19
C ILE A 164 -18.52 -41.55 0.13
N ARG A 165 -19.22 -42.11 1.12
CA ARG A 165 -18.60 -42.53 2.37
C ARG A 165 -17.54 -43.61 2.13
N GLU A 166 -17.83 -44.62 1.31
CA GLU A 166 -16.88 -45.67 0.95
C GLU A 166 -15.64 -45.10 0.23
N MET A 167 -15.83 -44.15 -0.68
CA MET A 167 -14.73 -43.42 -1.35
C MET A 167 -13.73 -42.84 -0.37
N PHE A 168 -14.21 -42.22 0.70
CA PHE A 168 -13.33 -41.61 1.68
C PHE A 168 -12.76 -42.64 2.67
N GLU A 169 -13.60 -43.52 3.23
CA GLU A 169 -13.20 -44.46 4.29
C GLU A 169 -12.24 -45.55 3.79
N LYS A 170 -12.51 -46.07 2.59
CA LYS A 170 -11.81 -47.25 2.05
C LYS A 170 -10.78 -46.88 1.00
N TYR A 171 -11.09 -45.92 0.14
CA TYR A 171 -10.24 -45.57 -1.00
C TYR A 171 -9.43 -44.29 -0.82
N GLY A 172 -9.48 -43.69 0.38
CA GLY A 172 -8.67 -42.53 0.73
C GLY A 172 -8.98 -41.28 -0.11
N PHE A 173 -10.20 -41.12 -0.63
CA PHE A 173 -10.50 -40.04 -1.58
C PHE A 173 -10.23 -38.63 -1.02
N ILE A 174 -9.31 -37.90 -1.67
CA ILE A 174 -9.07 -36.44 -1.53
C ILE A 174 -8.43 -35.89 -2.82
N PRO A 175 -8.48 -34.57 -3.08
CA PRO A 175 -7.73 -33.94 -4.15
C PRO A 175 -6.23 -34.16 -3.97
N PHE A 176 -5.51 -34.52 -5.03
CA PHE A 176 -4.09 -34.91 -4.94
C PHE A 176 -3.11 -33.91 -5.53
N CYS A 177 -3.58 -32.78 -6.09
CA CYS A 177 -2.72 -31.68 -6.49
C CYS A 177 -3.43 -30.31 -6.41
N PRO A 178 -2.69 -29.19 -6.27
CA PRO A 178 -3.32 -27.86 -6.20
C PRO A 178 -4.08 -27.42 -7.46
N LYS A 179 -3.84 -28.10 -8.59
CA LYS A 179 -4.52 -27.82 -9.87
C LYS A 179 -5.74 -28.70 -10.10
N ASP A 180 -5.93 -29.69 -9.25
CA ASP A 180 -7.07 -30.58 -9.31
C ASP A 180 -8.34 -29.74 -9.14
N PRO A 181 -9.29 -29.81 -10.08
CA PRO A 181 -10.51 -29.02 -9.99
C PRO A 181 -11.33 -29.36 -8.74
N LEU A 182 -11.13 -30.54 -8.15
CA LEU A 182 -11.76 -30.92 -6.89
C LEU A 182 -11.30 -30.07 -5.70
N VAL A 183 -10.12 -29.44 -5.75
CA VAL A 183 -9.68 -28.53 -4.67
C VAL A 183 -10.70 -27.42 -4.40
N LEU A 184 -11.47 -27.01 -5.42
CA LEU A 184 -12.53 -26.00 -5.33
C LEU A 184 -13.90 -26.61 -5.00
N ASP A 185 -14.16 -27.82 -5.47
CA ASP A 185 -15.42 -28.54 -5.23
C ASP A 185 -15.49 -29.07 -3.78
N PHE A 186 -14.34 -29.37 -3.18
CA PHE A 186 -14.26 -30.05 -1.89
C PHE A 186 -14.67 -29.19 -0.67
N PRO A 187 -14.27 -27.90 -0.52
CA PRO A 187 -14.81 -27.07 0.55
C PRO A 187 -16.31 -26.82 0.37
N LEU A 188 -16.78 -26.72 -0.88
CA LEU A 188 -18.20 -26.63 -1.18
C LEU A 188 -18.94 -27.89 -0.72
N ALA A 189 -18.39 -29.08 -0.95
CA ALA A 189 -18.95 -30.33 -0.44
C ALA A 189 -19.03 -30.35 1.10
N LEU A 190 -17.99 -29.89 1.80
CA LEU A 190 -18.01 -29.78 3.26
C LEU A 190 -19.07 -28.80 3.76
N SER A 191 -19.36 -27.74 2.99
CA SER A 191 -20.43 -26.80 3.29
C SER A 191 -21.83 -27.34 3.06
N TYR A 192 -22.00 -28.53 2.44
CA TYR A 192 -23.28 -29.22 2.31
C TYR A 192 -23.37 -30.47 3.20
N GLU A 193 -22.24 -31.13 3.44
CA GLU A 193 -22.17 -32.39 4.18
C GLU A 193 -20.96 -32.39 5.14
N PRO A 194 -21.12 -31.80 6.34
CA PRO A 194 -20.06 -31.72 7.35
C PRO A 194 -19.45 -33.06 7.74
N ARG A 195 -20.22 -34.17 7.65
CA ARG A 195 -19.76 -35.52 8.01
C ARG A 195 -18.57 -36.01 7.18
N LEU A 196 -18.30 -35.40 6.03
CA LEU A 196 -17.10 -35.68 5.23
C LEU A 196 -15.81 -35.18 5.88
N LEU A 197 -15.89 -34.22 6.81
CA LEU A 197 -14.71 -33.55 7.34
C LEU A 197 -13.73 -34.49 8.07
N PRO A 198 -14.16 -35.32 9.04
CA PRO A 198 -13.24 -36.24 9.72
C PRO A 198 -12.61 -37.25 8.75
N LEU A 199 -13.38 -37.69 7.75
CA LEU A 199 -12.91 -38.62 6.74
C LEU A 199 -11.84 -37.97 5.85
N ALA A 200 -12.06 -36.71 5.45
CA ALA A 200 -11.11 -35.95 4.66
C ALA A 200 -9.81 -35.66 5.43
N VAL A 201 -9.93 -35.25 6.71
CA VAL A 201 -8.78 -34.99 7.58
C VAL A 201 -7.98 -36.27 7.81
N LYS A 202 -8.66 -37.41 8.05
CA LYS A 202 -8.00 -38.73 8.14
C LYS A 202 -7.22 -39.08 6.88
N ASN A 203 -7.71 -38.67 5.71
CA ASN A 203 -7.04 -38.90 4.42
C ASN A 203 -5.89 -37.91 4.14
N GLY A 204 -5.69 -36.90 4.99
CA GLY A 204 -4.59 -35.95 4.90
C GLY A 204 -4.99 -34.55 4.42
N LEU A 205 -6.29 -34.23 4.34
CA LEU A 205 -6.74 -32.86 4.09
C LEU A 205 -6.29 -31.95 5.23
N ARG A 206 -5.66 -30.83 4.87
CA ARG A 206 -5.34 -29.76 5.81
C ARG A 206 -6.27 -28.58 5.56
N LEU A 207 -7.06 -28.22 6.57
CA LEU A 207 -7.87 -27.02 6.55
C LEU A 207 -7.01 -25.82 6.93
N ASP A 208 -7.00 -24.80 6.07
CA ASP A 208 -6.43 -23.50 6.41
C ASP A 208 -7.55 -22.49 6.72
N VAL A 209 -7.16 -21.29 7.18
CA VAL A 209 -8.06 -20.19 7.52
C VAL A 209 -8.96 -19.83 6.34
N LYS A 210 -8.43 -19.86 5.10
CA LYS A 210 -9.19 -19.50 3.90
C LYS A 210 -10.24 -20.55 3.57
N TYR A 211 -9.90 -21.82 3.75
CA TYR A 211 -10.79 -22.96 3.54
C TYR A 211 -11.95 -22.94 4.52
N ARG A 212 -11.65 -22.73 5.82
CA ARG A 212 -12.65 -22.55 6.88
C ARG A 212 -13.61 -21.42 6.54
N ASP A 213 -13.06 -20.24 6.23
CA ASP A 213 -13.88 -19.05 5.95
C ASP A 213 -14.76 -19.28 4.71
N PHE A 214 -14.23 -19.87 3.63
CA PHE A 214 -15.04 -20.21 2.44
C PHE A 214 -16.18 -21.18 2.76
N ILE A 215 -15.92 -22.23 3.56
CA ILE A 215 -16.97 -23.17 3.99
C ILE A 215 -18.09 -22.41 4.69
N PHE A 216 -17.76 -21.59 5.70
CA PHE A 216 -18.78 -20.82 6.41
C PHE A 216 -19.47 -19.80 5.51
N ARG A 217 -18.77 -19.16 4.57
CA ARG A 217 -19.43 -18.28 3.60
C ARG A 217 -20.51 -19.02 2.81
N LYS A 218 -20.22 -20.25 2.37
CA LYS A 218 -21.20 -21.12 1.69
C LYS A 218 -22.32 -21.60 2.61
N VAL A 219 -22.02 -21.90 3.87
CA VAL A 219 -23.05 -22.24 4.86
C VAL A 219 -24.02 -21.07 5.08
N PHE A 220 -23.54 -19.82 5.06
CA PHE A 220 -24.37 -18.61 5.22
C PHE A 220 -24.93 -18.05 3.90
N GLU A 221 -24.57 -18.62 2.75
CA GLU A 221 -24.99 -18.13 1.43
C GLU A 221 -26.53 -18.10 1.30
N LYS A 222 -27.05 -16.99 0.77
CA LYS A 222 -28.48 -16.81 0.55
C LYS A 222 -28.95 -17.76 -0.56
N PRO A 223 -29.88 -18.69 -0.30
CA PRO A 223 -30.39 -19.57 -1.34
C PRO A 223 -31.24 -18.80 -2.36
N THR A 224 -31.29 -19.30 -3.60
CA THR A 224 -32.15 -18.74 -4.66
C THR A 224 -33.64 -18.85 -4.32
N VAL A 225 -34.02 -19.92 -3.61
CA VAL A 225 -35.38 -20.14 -3.11
C VAL A 225 -35.35 -20.05 -1.59
N SER A 226 -36.10 -19.10 -1.04
CA SER A 226 -36.24 -18.97 0.41
C SER A 226 -37.00 -20.18 0.96
N ARG A 227 -36.48 -20.77 2.04
CA ARG A 227 -37.09 -21.91 2.75
C ARG A 227 -37.25 -21.52 4.21
N ASP A 228 -38.40 -21.84 4.79
CA ASP A 228 -38.63 -21.66 6.21
C ASP A 228 -37.71 -22.58 7.03
N GLY A 229 -37.20 -22.07 8.17
CA GLY A 229 -36.26 -22.80 9.03
C GLY A 229 -34.83 -22.92 8.50
N ARG A 230 -34.45 -22.08 7.52
CA ARG A 230 -33.08 -22.05 6.99
C ARG A 230 -32.07 -21.67 8.07
N ASP A 231 -32.42 -20.75 8.95
CA ASP A 231 -31.60 -20.32 10.07
C ASP A 231 -31.23 -21.49 11.01
N GLU A 232 -32.19 -22.35 11.36
CA GLU A 232 -31.93 -23.57 12.16
C GLU A 232 -31.01 -24.55 11.42
N THR A 233 -31.17 -24.64 10.10
CA THR A 233 -30.26 -25.46 9.27
C THR A 233 -28.84 -24.91 9.32
N ILE A 234 -28.66 -23.58 9.22
CA ILE A 234 -27.34 -22.93 9.35
C ILE A 234 -26.72 -23.25 10.72
N ILE A 235 -27.49 -23.06 11.81
CA ILE A 235 -27.02 -23.31 13.18
C ILE A 235 -26.54 -24.74 13.31
N LYS A 236 -27.36 -25.72 12.91
CA LYS A 236 -26.99 -27.14 12.97
C LYS A 236 -25.71 -27.44 12.20
N MET A 237 -25.54 -26.86 11.01
CA MET A 237 -24.32 -27.07 10.21
C MET A 237 -23.08 -26.46 10.87
N VAL A 238 -23.21 -25.29 11.48
CA VAL A 238 -22.12 -24.66 12.24
C VAL A 238 -21.75 -25.53 13.45
N GLU A 239 -22.74 -26.01 14.21
CA GLU A 239 -22.53 -26.87 15.37
C GLU A 239 -21.91 -28.22 14.98
N ASP A 240 -22.36 -28.83 13.87
CA ASP A 240 -21.78 -30.05 13.36
C ASP A 240 -20.32 -29.84 12.95
N LEU A 241 -19.99 -28.77 12.22
CA LEU A 241 -18.60 -28.47 11.85
C LEU A 241 -17.71 -28.22 13.08
N GLN A 242 -18.18 -27.42 14.05
CA GLN A 242 -17.47 -27.15 15.32
C GLN A 242 -17.23 -28.41 16.14
N ARG A 243 -18.22 -29.33 16.17
CA ARG A 243 -18.11 -30.61 16.88
C ARG A 243 -17.11 -31.56 16.22
N LEU A 244 -17.02 -31.53 14.89
CA LEU A 244 -16.16 -32.43 14.12
C LEU A 244 -14.70 -31.97 14.12
N ASP A 245 -14.44 -30.66 14.16
CA ASP A 245 -13.09 -30.10 14.26
C ASP A 245 -13.08 -28.76 15.02
N PRO A 246 -12.33 -28.62 16.12
CA PRO A 246 -12.25 -27.38 16.89
C PRO A 246 -11.79 -26.14 16.10
N ILE A 247 -11.05 -26.31 15.00
CA ILE A 247 -10.61 -25.18 14.15
C ILE A 247 -11.76 -24.61 13.30
N MET A 248 -12.87 -25.33 13.18
CA MET A 248 -14.03 -24.94 12.39
C MET A 248 -14.98 -24.06 13.21
N PHE A 249 -14.70 -22.76 13.25
CA PHE A 249 -15.59 -21.76 13.84
C PHE A 249 -15.85 -20.59 12.89
N VAL A 250 -16.98 -19.89 13.08
CA VAL A 250 -17.31 -18.69 12.31
C VAL A 250 -16.38 -17.55 12.71
N SER A 251 -15.48 -17.14 11.81
CA SER A 251 -14.55 -16.04 12.05
C SER A 251 -15.24 -14.68 12.07
N ARG A 252 -14.59 -13.67 12.66
CA ARG A 252 -15.07 -12.27 12.64
C ARG A 252 -15.17 -11.74 11.22
N THR A 253 -14.32 -12.24 10.30
CA THR A 253 -14.40 -11.89 8.88
C THR A 253 -15.72 -12.34 8.28
N VAL A 254 -16.07 -13.63 8.41
CA VAL A 254 -17.33 -14.16 7.84
C VAL A 254 -18.55 -13.57 8.55
N ALA A 255 -18.50 -13.43 9.88
CA ALA A 255 -19.60 -12.79 10.60
C ALA A 255 -19.81 -11.32 10.21
N ALA A 256 -18.75 -10.55 9.97
CA ALA A 256 -18.87 -9.19 9.44
C ALA A 256 -19.47 -9.18 8.03
N GLU A 257 -19.05 -10.09 7.16
CA GLU A 257 -19.61 -10.25 5.80
C GLU A 257 -21.12 -10.60 5.84
N VAL A 258 -21.55 -11.44 6.79
CA VAL A 258 -22.97 -11.75 7.04
C VAL A 258 -23.71 -10.53 7.61
N CYS A 259 -23.11 -9.81 8.56
CA CYS A 259 -23.67 -8.56 9.07
C CYS A 259 -23.85 -7.52 7.96
N MET A 260 -22.93 -7.43 7.00
CA MET A 260 -23.03 -6.55 5.84
C MET A 260 -24.22 -6.87 4.91
N GLU A 261 -24.84 -8.05 5.07
CA GLU A 261 -26.03 -8.47 4.35
C GLU A 261 -27.28 -8.61 5.23
N ALA A 262 -27.29 -8.08 6.46
CA ALA A 262 -28.39 -8.30 7.41
C ALA A 262 -29.79 -7.98 6.85
N ASN A 263 -29.91 -6.96 5.99
CA ASN A 263 -31.18 -6.57 5.36
C ASN A 263 -31.53 -7.38 4.09
N ILE A 264 -30.59 -8.13 3.52
CA ILE A 264 -30.78 -8.88 2.27
C ILE A 264 -30.84 -10.39 2.53
N ASN A 265 -30.06 -10.88 3.51
CA ASN A 265 -29.96 -12.27 3.94
C ASN A 265 -30.38 -12.38 5.42
N GLU A 266 -31.65 -12.09 5.69
CA GLU A 266 -32.20 -12.07 7.05
C GLU A 266 -32.03 -13.42 7.77
N GLN A 267 -32.24 -14.53 7.07
CA GLN A 267 -32.10 -15.88 7.64
C GLN A 267 -30.66 -16.17 8.09
N GLY A 268 -29.65 -15.79 7.28
CA GLY A 268 -28.24 -15.90 7.66
C GLY A 268 -27.90 -15.02 8.87
N TYR A 269 -28.41 -13.80 8.91
CA TYR A 269 -28.21 -12.91 10.05
C TYR A 269 -28.90 -13.39 11.33
N MET A 270 -30.13 -13.91 11.24
CA MET A 270 -30.83 -14.48 12.40
C MET A 270 -30.13 -15.71 12.95
N ALA A 271 -29.60 -16.58 12.09
CA ALA A 271 -28.77 -17.71 12.51
C ALA A 271 -27.53 -17.23 13.28
N LEU A 272 -26.84 -16.21 12.77
CA LEU A 272 -25.66 -15.62 13.43
C LEU A 272 -26.00 -15.05 14.81
N ARG A 273 -27.15 -14.37 14.95
CA ARG A 273 -27.63 -13.86 16.24
C ARG A 273 -27.96 -14.98 17.23
N LYS A 274 -28.63 -16.04 16.78
CA LYS A 274 -28.94 -17.21 17.62
C LYS A 274 -27.65 -17.91 18.10
N LEU A 275 -26.62 -18.02 17.25
CA LEU A 275 -25.30 -18.53 17.62
C LEU A 275 -24.60 -17.68 18.68
N ASP A 276 -24.71 -16.35 18.59
CA ASP A 276 -24.18 -15.41 19.60
C ASP A 276 -24.88 -15.58 20.96
N VAL A 277 -26.23 -15.63 20.96
CA VAL A 277 -27.02 -15.85 22.18
C VAL A 277 -26.69 -17.20 22.83
N ALA A 278 -26.46 -18.24 22.01
CA ALA A 278 -26.04 -19.56 22.47
C ALA A 278 -24.55 -19.64 22.88
N ARG A 279 -23.79 -18.54 22.78
CA ARG A 279 -22.33 -18.46 23.03
C ARG A 279 -21.52 -19.48 22.24
N LYS A 280 -21.93 -19.76 21.00
CA LYS A 280 -21.23 -20.65 20.06
C LYS A 280 -20.20 -19.93 19.19
N LEU A 281 -20.13 -18.60 19.28
CA LEU A 281 -19.11 -17.78 18.64
C LEU A 281 -17.92 -17.58 19.58
N PRO A 282 -16.67 -17.56 19.09
CA PRO A 282 -15.48 -17.31 19.91
C PRO A 282 -15.30 -15.82 20.29
N TYR A 283 -16.26 -14.97 19.93
CA TYR A 283 -16.31 -13.54 20.23
C TYR A 283 -17.77 -13.11 20.43
N THR A 284 -17.98 -11.94 21.01
CA THR A 284 -19.32 -11.36 21.14
C THR A 284 -19.70 -10.61 19.86
N LEU A 285 -20.89 -10.88 19.33
CA LEU A 285 -21.37 -10.21 18.12
C LEU A 285 -21.53 -8.69 18.33
N SER A 286 -21.86 -8.25 19.54
CA SER A 286 -21.90 -6.83 19.91
C SER A 286 -20.55 -6.12 19.71
N SER A 287 -19.44 -6.75 20.10
CA SER A 287 -18.10 -6.17 19.89
C SER A 287 -17.73 -6.09 18.40
N LEU A 288 -18.12 -7.11 17.63
CA LEU A 288 -17.90 -7.16 16.18
C LEU A 288 -18.71 -6.08 15.47
N VAL A 289 -20.01 -5.96 15.76
CA VAL A 289 -20.88 -4.93 15.17
C VAL A 289 -20.37 -3.53 15.52
N SER A 290 -19.93 -3.31 16.76
CA SER A 290 -19.30 -2.06 17.18
C SER A 290 -18.07 -1.72 16.34
N ALA A 291 -17.18 -2.70 16.12
CA ALA A 291 -15.99 -2.52 15.29
C ALA A 291 -16.33 -2.31 13.80
N LEU A 292 -17.34 -3.02 13.28
CA LEU A 292 -17.81 -2.88 11.90
C LEU A 292 -18.39 -1.48 11.64
N ILE A 293 -19.26 -0.98 12.53
CA ILE A 293 -19.85 0.37 12.41
C ILE A 293 -18.75 1.44 12.39
N LYS A 294 -17.71 1.32 13.23
CA LYS A 294 -16.58 2.26 13.27
C LYS A 294 -15.86 2.40 11.93
N LEU A 295 -15.82 1.35 11.10
CA LEU A 295 -15.17 1.42 9.78
C LEU A 295 -15.84 2.47 8.87
N PHE A 296 -17.13 2.75 9.07
CA PHE A 296 -17.89 3.69 8.25
C PHE A 296 -17.60 5.16 8.53
N SER A 297 -16.83 5.50 9.58
CA SER A 297 -16.48 6.89 9.85
C SER A 297 -15.65 7.51 8.73
N ASN A 298 -14.90 6.67 8.01
CA ASN A 298 -13.90 7.09 7.03
C ASN A 298 -14.19 6.55 5.63
N THR A 299 -15.39 6.03 5.35
CA THR A 299 -15.72 5.45 4.04
C THR A 299 -16.97 6.07 3.44
N ARG A 300 -16.92 6.33 2.12
CA ARG A 300 -18.01 6.92 1.33
C ARG A 300 -19.31 6.12 1.41
N SER A 301 -19.22 4.84 1.74
CA SER A 301 -20.35 3.93 1.91
C SER A 301 -21.42 4.45 2.85
N ILE A 302 -21.07 5.30 3.83
CA ILE A 302 -22.02 5.97 4.72
C ILE A 302 -23.04 6.87 4.01
N THR A 303 -22.78 7.26 2.76
CA THR A 303 -23.69 8.07 1.94
C THR A 303 -24.73 7.23 1.19
N PHE A 304 -24.60 5.90 1.16
CA PHE A 304 -25.54 5.06 0.42
C PHE A 304 -26.76 4.69 1.27
N PRO A 305 -27.99 4.86 0.75
CA PRO A 305 -29.23 4.59 1.50
C PRO A 305 -29.29 3.16 2.06
N LYS A 306 -28.83 2.18 1.28
CA LYS A 306 -28.81 0.77 1.69
C LYS A 306 -27.90 0.53 2.89
N ILE A 307 -26.75 1.19 2.92
CA ILE A 307 -25.77 1.09 4.02
C ILE A 307 -26.25 1.86 5.25
N ILE A 308 -26.88 3.02 5.07
CA ILE A 308 -27.53 3.76 6.16
C ILE A 308 -28.56 2.88 6.87
N SER A 309 -29.50 2.30 6.11
CA SER A 309 -30.51 1.40 6.66
C SER A 309 -29.87 0.19 7.34
N LEU A 310 -28.80 -0.37 6.78
CA LEU A 310 -28.06 -1.47 7.39
C LEU A 310 -27.45 -1.09 8.73
N ILE A 311 -26.73 0.04 8.82
CA ILE A 311 -26.09 0.51 10.06
C ILE A 311 -27.15 0.74 11.14
N GLN A 312 -28.30 1.30 10.76
CA GLN A 312 -29.43 1.51 11.68
C GLN A 312 -30.00 0.19 12.19
N THR A 313 -30.18 -0.81 11.32
CA THR A 313 -30.59 -2.18 11.71
C THR A 313 -29.56 -2.85 12.64
N LEU A 314 -28.26 -2.71 12.35
CA LEU A 314 -27.22 -3.30 13.18
C LEU A 314 -27.17 -2.63 14.56
N HIS A 315 -27.30 -1.31 14.62
CA HIS A 315 -27.34 -0.56 15.87
C HIS A 315 -28.60 -0.84 16.70
N SER A 316 -29.78 -0.97 16.08
CA SER A 316 -31.00 -1.29 16.83
C SER A 316 -30.94 -2.68 17.46
N ASN A 317 -30.29 -3.63 16.81
CA ASN A 317 -30.06 -4.97 17.35
C ASN A 317 -28.93 -5.02 18.40
N TYR A 318 -27.90 -4.18 18.25
CA TYR A 318 -26.72 -4.12 19.13
C TYR A 318 -26.38 -2.66 19.49
N PRO A 319 -27.15 -2.02 20.40
CA PRO A 319 -26.97 -0.62 20.73
C PRO A 319 -25.67 -0.40 21.50
N ASN A 320 -24.85 0.56 21.04
CA ASN A 320 -23.66 1.02 21.74
C ASN A 320 -23.41 2.51 21.47
N PRO A 321 -24.36 3.40 21.83
CA PRO A 321 -24.26 4.83 21.53
C PRO A 321 -23.22 5.55 22.40
N THR A 322 -22.68 4.90 23.44
CA THR A 322 -21.66 5.45 24.33
C THR A 322 -20.30 5.58 23.65
N ASP A 323 -20.04 4.80 22.59
CA ASP A 323 -18.80 4.92 21.83
C ASP A 323 -18.83 6.15 20.92
N PRO A 324 -17.89 7.11 21.06
CA PRO A 324 -17.92 8.36 20.32
C PRO A 324 -17.77 8.19 18.80
N LYS A 325 -17.07 7.15 18.35
CA LYS A 325 -16.94 6.87 16.90
C LYS A 325 -18.23 6.27 16.34
N ILE A 326 -18.88 5.35 17.06
CA ILE A 326 -20.19 4.80 16.65
C ILE A 326 -21.22 5.93 16.61
N ARG A 327 -21.27 6.74 17.66
CA ARG A 327 -22.15 7.91 17.74
C ARG A 327 -21.92 8.87 16.57
N HIS A 328 -20.66 9.16 16.21
CA HIS A 328 -20.34 9.95 15.03
C HIS A 328 -20.88 9.32 13.73
N VAL A 329 -20.68 8.01 13.53
CA VAL A 329 -21.22 7.32 12.35
C VAL A 329 -22.75 7.38 12.29
N LEU A 330 -23.43 7.17 13.41
CA LEU A 330 -24.90 7.28 13.47
C LEU A 330 -25.37 8.68 13.13
N LEU A 331 -24.68 9.71 13.60
CA LEU A 331 -24.96 11.11 13.22
C LEU A 331 -24.78 11.32 11.71
N LEU A 332 -23.71 10.75 11.12
CA LEU A 332 -23.54 10.76 9.66
C LEU A 332 -24.69 10.04 8.93
N THR A 333 -25.23 8.95 9.45
CA THR A 333 -26.39 8.29 8.81
C THR A 333 -27.61 9.22 8.71
N VAL A 334 -27.77 10.16 9.64
CA VAL A 334 -28.86 11.15 9.63
C VAL A 334 -28.54 12.30 8.68
N PHE A 335 -27.38 12.93 8.84
CA PHE A 335 -27.00 14.15 8.09
C PHE A 335 -26.47 13.88 6.67
N CYS A 336 -26.06 12.66 6.34
CA CYS A 336 -25.74 12.22 4.97
C CYS A 336 -26.91 11.48 4.29
N SER A 337 -28.07 11.36 4.95
CA SER A 337 -29.24 10.72 4.36
C SER A 337 -29.69 11.43 3.08
N PRO A 338 -30.35 10.74 2.13
CA PRO A 338 -30.87 11.37 0.91
C PRO A 338 -31.74 12.59 1.17
N MET A 339 -32.46 12.61 2.30
CA MET A 339 -33.27 13.73 2.76
C MET A 339 -32.43 14.96 3.11
N ALA A 340 -31.33 14.79 3.83
CA ALA A 340 -30.45 15.89 4.25
C ALA A 340 -29.59 16.47 3.11
N VAL A 341 -29.28 15.66 2.09
CA VAL A 341 -28.40 16.07 0.97
C VAL A 341 -29.18 16.72 -0.18
N ARG A 342 -30.51 16.84 -0.08
CA ARG A 342 -31.37 17.50 -1.07
C ARG A 342 -30.92 18.94 -1.34
N ALA A 343 -30.84 19.30 -2.62
CA ALA A 343 -30.52 20.66 -3.04
C ALA A 343 -31.62 21.67 -2.66
N ASP A 344 -32.86 21.20 -2.62
CA ASP A 344 -34.07 21.91 -2.22
C ASP A 344 -34.36 21.81 -0.71
N TRP A 345 -33.32 21.67 0.12
CA TRP A 345 -33.48 21.64 1.59
C TRP A 345 -34.33 22.82 2.09
N SER A 346 -35.39 22.51 2.85
CA SER A 346 -36.23 23.48 3.57
C SER A 346 -36.27 23.17 5.06
N ASP A 347 -36.54 24.20 5.88
CA ASP A 347 -36.64 24.05 7.34
C ASP A 347 -37.81 23.13 7.75
N ASP A 348 -38.78 22.89 6.86
CA ASP A 348 -39.89 21.94 7.07
C ASP A 348 -39.43 20.48 7.15
N MET A 349 -38.21 20.16 6.70
CA MET A 349 -37.61 18.82 6.81
C MET A 349 -36.93 18.59 8.17
N LEU A 350 -36.73 19.64 8.98
CA LEU A 350 -36.08 19.53 10.28
C LEU A 350 -36.79 18.59 11.28
N PRO A 351 -38.13 18.54 11.38
CA PRO A 351 -38.83 17.59 12.25
C PRO A 351 -38.45 16.13 11.96
N GLN A 352 -38.21 15.78 10.69
CA GLN A 352 -37.82 14.42 10.32
C GLN A 352 -36.38 14.08 10.76
N ILE A 353 -35.47 15.07 10.73
CA ILE A 353 -34.13 14.90 11.32
C ILE A 353 -34.23 14.69 12.84
N LEU A 354 -35.03 15.51 13.53
CA LEU A 354 -35.23 15.40 14.97
C LEU A 354 -35.82 14.04 15.36
N GLU A 355 -36.85 13.58 14.63
CA GLU A 355 -37.45 12.27 14.82
C GLU A 355 -36.42 11.14 14.66
N LYS A 356 -35.59 11.20 13.61
CA LYS A 356 -34.51 10.21 13.39
C LYS A 356 -33.43 10.24 14.47
N LEU A 357 -33.05 11.42 14.96
CA LEU A 357 -32.08 11.53 16.07
C LEU A 357 -32.64 10.92 17.37
N VAL A 358 -33.94 11.08 17.62
CA VAL A 358 -34.62 10.48 18.78
C VAL A 358 -34.76 8.97 18.61
N GLU A 359 -35.17 8.50 17.42
CA GLU A 359 -35.30 7.08 17.09
C GLU A 359 -33.99 6.31 17.31
N LEU A 360 -32.85 6.92 16.95
CA LEU A 360 -31.53 6.34 17.15
C LEU A 360 -30.97 6.51 18.57
N GLY A 361 -31.72 7.13 19.48
CA GLY A 361 -31.29 7.40 20.86
C GLY A 361 -30.11 8.37 20.94
N LEU A 362 -29.94 9.25 19.95
CA LEU A 362 -28.84 10.21 19.91
C LEU A 362 -29.13 11.48 20.71
N ILE A 363 -30.42 11.82 20.87
CA ILE A 363 -30.92 12.94 21.68
C ILE A 363 -32.19 12.52 22.43
N GLN A 364 -32.55 13.28 23.48
CA GLN A 364 -33.85 13.12 24.16
C GLN A 364 -35.00 13.75 23.36
N LEU A 365 -36.22 13.23 23.51
CA LEU A 365 -37.40 13.83 22.91
C LEU A 365 -37.60 15.25 23.50
N PRO A 366 -37.72 16.30 22.68
CA PRO A 366 -37.98 17.64 23.18
C PRO A 366 -39.30 17.63 23.96
N SER A 367 -39.24 18.00 25.24
CA SER A 367 -40.43 18.11 26.08
C SER A 367 -41.33 19.20 25.49
N ARG A 368 -42.52 18.80 25.01
CA ARG A 368 -43.55 19.75 24.60
C ARG A 368 -44.17 20.33 25.88
N ASP A 369 -43.67 21.49 26.31
CA ASP A 369 -44.29 22.26 27.38
C ASP A 369 -45.77 22.49 27.04
N GLY A 370 -46.68 21.85 27.79
CA GLY A 370 -48.12 22.10 27.73
C GLY A 370 -49.03 21.02 27.11
N MET A 371 -48.52 19.84 26.71
CA MET A 371 -49.38 18.73 26.26
C MET A 371 -49.58 17.68 27.37
N PRO A 372 -50.83 17.20 27.61
CA PRO A 372 -51.10 16.18 28.62
C PRO A 372 -50.33 14.90 28.33
N GLU A 373 -49.76 14.31 29.38
CA GLU A 373 -48.91 13.12 29.33
C GLU A 373 -49.65 11.95 28.66
N HIS A 374 -49.35 11.70 27.37
CA HIS A 374 -49.70 10.43 26.75
C HIS A 374 -48.81 9.32 27.33
N PRO A 375 -49.32 8.07 27.43
CA PRO A 375 -48.66 6.99 28.13
C PRO A 375 -47.28 6.74 27.52
N LYS A 376 -46.24 6.94 28.35
CA LYS A 376 -44.83 6.79 28.00
C LYS A 376 -44.62 5.41 27.33
N PRO A 377 -44.09 5.33 26.10
CA PRO A 377 -43.63 4.06 25.55
C PRO A 377 -42.56 3.49 26.50
N LYS A 378 -42.58 2.16 26.72
CA LYS A 378 -41.70 1.39 27.61
C LYS A 378 -40.22 1.39 27.15
N CYS A 379 -39.65 2.54 26.83
CA CYS A 379 -38.32 2.67 26.25
C CYS A 379 -37.29 2.97 27.34
N LEU A 380 -36.28 2.10 27.41
CA LEU A 380 -34.92 2.24 27.96
C LEU A 380 -34.66 3.40 28.92
N ASP A 381 -34.18 3.08 30.13
CA ASP A 381 -33.71 4.02 31.15
C ASP A 381 -32.85 5.15 30.53
N LEU A 382 -33.44 6.35 30.36
CA LEU A 382 -32.87 7.50 29.62
C LEU A 382 -31.69 8.19 30.36
N LYS A 383 -31.15 7.56 31.40
CA LYS A 383 -30.04 8.10 32.19
C LYS A 383 -28.74 8.02 31.38
N GLY A 384 -28.41 9.09 30.67
CA GLY A 384 -27.14 9.25 29.96
C GLY A 384 -27.24 9.76 28.52
N ILE A 385 -28.43 9.80 27.92
CA ILE A 385 -28.62 10.37 26.58
C ILE A 385 -28.67 11.90 26.69
N PRO A 386 -27.86 12.65 25.93
CA PRO A 386 -27.85 14.11 26.00
C PRO A 386 -29.16 14.72 25.48
N LYS A 387 -29.57 15.87 26.03
CA LYS A 387 -30.79 16.58 25.59
C LYS A 387 -30.70 17.05 24.14
N SER A 388 -29.52 17.48 23.72
CA SER A 388 -29.22 17.95 22.36
C SER A 388 -27.78 17.56 21.99
N LEU A 389 -27.41 17.77 20.73
CA LEU A 389 -26.04 17.50 20.28
C LEU A 389 -25.10 18.55 20.85
N SER A 390 -23.86 18.15 21.16
CA SER A 390 -22.83 19.10 21.53
C SER A 390 -22.35 19.90 20.31
N ARG A 391 -21.80 21.10 20.54
CA ARG A 391 -21.18 21.90 19.47
C ARG A 391 -20.04 21.13 18.79
N GLU A 392 -19.27 20.37 19.56
CA GLU A 392 -18.17 19.56 19.05
C GLU A 392 -18.65 18.41 18.16
N GLU A 393 -19.75 17.74 18.52
CA GLU A 393 -20.36 16.72 17.67
C GLU A 393 -20.79 17.28 16.32
N LEU A 394 -21.50 18.42 16.33
CA LEU A 394 -21.95 19.07 15.11
C LEU A 394 -20.78 19.56 14.25
N PHE A 395 -19.73 20.08 14.89
CA PHE A 395 -18.49 20.46 14.24
C PHE A 395 -17.82 19.27 13.56
N ASN A 396 -17.69 18.13 14.24
CA ASN A 396 -17.13 16.91 13.67
C ASN A 396 -17.96 16.35 12.52
N ILE A 397 -19.30 16.41 12.58
CA ILE A 397 -20.18 16.06 11.46
C ILE A 397 -19.87 16.93 10.24
N LEU A 398 -19.82 18.26 10.44
CA LEU A 398 -19.53 19.21 9.36
C LEU A 398 -18.12 19.04 8.77
N LEU A 399 -17.16 18.50 9.52
CA LEU A 399 -15.82 18.18 9.01
C LEU A 399 -15.72 16.82 8.31
N SER A 400 -16.66 15.90 8.51
CA SER A 400 -16.65 14.60 7.83
C SER A 400 -16.59 14.77 6.30
N PRO A 401 -15.66 14.11 5.57
CA PRO A 401 -15.49 14.25 4.12
C PRO A 401 -16.78 14.08 3.29
N PHE A 402 -17.78 13.40 3.85
CA PHE A 402 -19.03 13.02 3.19
C PHE A 402 -20.16 14.04 3.35
N VAL A 403 -20.04 14.97 4.32
CA VAL A 403 -21.02 16.06 4.51
C VAL A 403 -20.65 17.22 3.59
N GLU A 404 -21.28 17.29 2.43
CA GLU A 404 -21.09 18.44 1.53
C GLU A 404 -22.01 19.60 1.91
N ASN A 405 -23.24 19.32 2.37
CA ASN A 405 -24.31 20.29 2.67
C ASN A 405 -24.40 20.65 4.16
N GLU A 406 -24.10 21.90 4.50
CA GLU A 406 -24.17 22.43 5.87
C GLU A 406 -25.57 22.82 6.32
N ARG A 407 -26.50 23.10 5.40
CA ARG A 407 -27.82 23.66 5.72
C ARG A 407 -28.60 22.84 6.77
N PRO A 408 -28.68 21.49 6.69
CA PRO A 408 -29.39 20.71 7.70
C PRO A 408 -28.76 20.81 9.09
N CYS A 409 -27.43 20.81 9.15
CA CYS A 409 -26.68 20.95 10.40
C CYS A 409 -26.89 22.33 11.03
N ILE A 410 -26.86 23.39 10.22
CA ILE A 410 -27.07 24.77 10.69
C ILE A 410 -28.53 25.02 11.08
N ALA A 411 -29.50 24.47 10.33
CA ALA A 411 -30.92 24.54 10.69
C ALA A 411 -31.19 23.85 12.04
N TYR A 412 -30.58 22.69 12.26
CA TYR A 412 -30.62 21.99 13.55
C TYR A 412 -29.98 22.81 14.68
N ALA A 413 -28.82 23.43 14.42
CA ALA A 413 -28.13 24.28 15.40
C ALA A 413 -28.97 25.50 15.82
N ARG A 414 -29.66 26.13 14.86
CA ARG A 414 -30.49 27.32 15.09
C ARG A 414 -31.80 26.99 15.80
N SER A 415 -32.38 25.82 15.53
CA SER A 415 -33.69 25.44 16.06
C SER A 415 -33.67 25.33 17.59
N LYS A 416 -34.68 25.90 18.24
CA LYS A 416 -34.91 25.76 19.69
C LYS A 416 -35.14 24.30 20.12
N ALA A 417 -35.68 23.48 19.22
CA ALA A 417 -35.86 22.05 19.47
C ALA A 417 -34.55 21.26 19.29
N GLY A 418 -33.53 21.85 18.66
CA GLY A 418 -32.19 21.30 18.51
C GLY A 418 -31.23 21.88 19.55
N MET A 419 -30.37 22.82 19.13
CA MET A 419 -29.37 23.44 20.03
C MET A 419 -29.74 24.87 20.48
N GLY A 420 -30.61 25.57 19.76
CA GLY A 420 -31.00 26.95 20.07
C GLY A 420 -29.85 27.96 20.06
N LEU A 421 -28.83 27.75 19.21
CA LEU A 421 -27.71 28.67 19.08
C LEU A 421 -28.15 30.01 18.49
N ASP A 422 -27.59 31.10 19.01
CA ASP A 422 -27.77 32.44 18.45
C ASP A 422 -26.97 32.61 17.14
N GLU A 423 -27.29 33.65 16.38
CA GLU A 423 -26.67 33.85 15.06
C GLU A 423 -25.15 34.09 15.18
N TRP A 424 -24.69 34.69 16.27
CA TRP A 424 -23.26 34.87 16.52
C TRP A 424 -22.55 33.52 16.73
N ALA A 425 -23.08 32.62 17.57
CA ALA A 425 -22.51 31.29 17.76
C ALA A 425 -22.55 30.46 16.46
N ILE A 426 -23.58 30.64 15.62
CA ILE A 426 -23.66 30.02 14.29
C ILE A 426 -22.54 30.54 13.39
N THR A 427 -22.32 31.86 13.32
CA THR A 427 -21.23 32.45 12.54
C THR A 427 -19.86 31.99 13.06
N GLN A 428 -19.71 31.85 14.38
CA GLN A 428 -18.49 31.29 14.98
C GLN A 428 -18.26 29.84 14.55
N LEU A 429 -19.28 28.98 14.67
CA LEU A 429 -19.22 27.59 14.26
C LEU A 429 -18.87 27.46 12.77
N LYS A 430 -19.55 28.21 11.89
CA LYS A 430 -19.25 28.21 10.45
C LYS A 430 -17.82 28.66 10.16
N GLY A 431 -17.33 29.68 10.87
CA GLY A 431 -15.95 30.14 10.72
C GLY A 431 -14.92 29.11 11.18
N ASP A 432 -15.16 28.43 12.30
CA ASP A 432 -14.30 27.35 12.78
C ASP A 432 -14.28 26.18 11.77
N VAL A 433 -15.45 25.77 11.28
CA VAL A 433 -15.57 24.71 10.26
C VAL A 433 -14.83 25.10 8.98
N ALA A 434 -14.95 26.35 8.52
CA ALA A 434 -14.25 26.83 7.32
C ALA A 434 -12.72 26.73 7.45
N ILE A 435 -12.17 27.11 8.61
CA ILE A 435 -10.73 26.99 8.88
C ILE A 435 -10.30 25.52 8.88
N HIS A 436 -11.05 24.64 9.55
CA HIS A 436 -10.72 23.22 9.63
C HIS A 436 -11.03 22.43 8.34
N CYS A 437 -11.77 23.01 7.39
CA CYS A 437 -11.89 22.46 6.04
C CYS A 437 -10.60 22.58 5.22
N LEU A 438 -9.73 23.55 5.51
CA LEU A 438 -8.51 23.81 4.74
C LEU A 438 -7.59 22.58 4.55
N PRO A 439 -7.28 21.79 5.59
CA PRO A 439 -6.48 20.56 5.44
C PRO A 439 -7.24 19.39 4.80
N ILE A 440 -8.58 19.42 4.75
CA ILE A 440 -9.40 18.31 4.25
C ILE A 440 -9.64 18.47 2.75
N SER A 441 -8.86 17.78 1.93
CA SER A 441 -8.82 17.99 0.48
C SER A 441 -10.19 17.96 -0.20
N SER A 442 -11.12 17.09 0.19
CA SER A 442 -12.43 16.94 -0.45
C SER A 442 -13.47 18.02 -0.10
N LYS A 443 -13.15 18.98 0.79
CA LYS A 443 -14.11 19.97 1.33
C LYS A 443 -14.27 21.24 0.51
N GLY A 444 -13.80 21.28 -0.74
CA GLY A 444 -13.83 22.49 -1.56
C GLY A 444 -15.24 23.06 -1.80
N LYS A 445 -16.27 22.21 -1.91
CA LYS A 445 -17.67 22.67 -2.08
C LYS A 445 -18.25 23.31 -0.81
N LEU A 446 -17.97 22.72 0.35
CA LEU A 446 -18.45 23.25 1.63
C LEU A 446 -17.76 24.57 1.93
N LEU A 447 -16.43 24.63 1.78
CA LEU A 447 -15.67 25.85 1.97
C LEU A 447 -16.17 26.99 1.07
N LYS A 448 -16.47 26.69 -0.20
CA LYS A 448 -17.05 27.67 -1.14
C LYS A 448 -18.31 28.32 -0.60
N ARG A 449 -19.23 27.54 -0.03
CA ARG A 449 -20.49 28.04 0.53
C ARG A 449 -20.29 28.82 1.82
N LEU A 450 -19.41 28.36 2.71
CA LEU A 450 -19.11 29.06 3.95
C LEU A 450 -18.46 30.42 3.69
N CYS A 451 -17.62 30.52 2.66
CA CYS A 451 -16.97 31.77 2.24
C CYS A 451 -17.89 32.74 1.47
N GLU A 452 -19.16 32.42 1.23
CA GLU A 452 -20.14 33.41 0.74
C GLU A 452 -20.35 34.53 1.78
N ASP A 453 -20.12 34.24 3.05
CA ASP A 453 -20.05 35.22 4.12
C ASP A 453 -18.63 35.83 4.21
N LYS A 454 -18.54 37.14 3.91
CA LYS A 454 -17.28 37.92 3.95
C LYS A 454 -16.60 37.94 5.33
N SER A 455 -17.35 37.73 6.42
CA SER A 455 -16.75 37.64 7.76
C SER A 455 -15.96 36.33 7.93
N ILE A 456 -16.49 35.24 7.40
CA ILE A 456 -15.85 33.91 7.41
C ILE A 456 -14.68 33.88 6.45
N GLU A 457 -14.84 34.43 5.24
CA GLU A 457 -13.77 34.56 4.25
C GLU A 457 -12.53 35.26 4.85
N ARG A 458 -12.71 36.36 5.59
CA ARG A 458 -11.62 37.06 6.28
C ARG A 458 -10.92 36.18 7.32
N ARG A 459 -11.67 35.37 8.08
CA ARG A 459 -11.08 34.41 9.03
C ARG A 459 -10.27 33.33 8.32
N VAL A 460 -10.74 32.85 7.16
CA VAL A 460 -10.01 31.89 6.32
C VAL A 460 -8.70 32.48 5.78
N ILE A 461 -8.74 33.72 5.27
CA ILE A 461 -7.52 34.44 4.82
C ILE A 461 -6.51 34.56 5.96
N GLU A 462 -6.96 34.93 7.16
CA GLU A 462 -6.07 35.08 8.32
C GLU A 462 -5.48 33.73 8.77
N ALA A 463 -6.31 32.68 8.85
CA ALA A 463 -5.85 31.34 9.17
C ALA A 463 -4.83 30.80 8.15
N MET A 464 -5.02 31.11 6.87
CA MET A 464 -4.09 30.73 5.80
C MET A 464 -2.70 31.34 5.98
N LYS A 465 -2.56 32.55 6.53
CA LYS A 465 -1.24 33.15 6.85
C LYS A 465 -0.46 32.29 7.86
N GLY A 466 -1.15 31.70 8.83
CA GLY A 466 -0.55 30.79 9.82
C GLY A 466 -0.03 29.47 9.22
N HIS A 467 -0.43 29.15 7.99
CA HIS A 467 0.07 28.00 7.25
C HIS A 467 1.25 28.32 6.32
N ALA A 468 1.69 29.58 6.21
CA ALA A 468 2.84 29.93 5.38
C ALA A 468 4.10 29.17 5.83
N ILE A 469 4.69 28.41 4.91
CA ILE A 469 5.88 27.60 5.19
C ILE A 469 7.10 28.50 5.17
N ARG A 470 7.95 28.37 6.19
CA ARG A 470 9.26 29.03 6.25
C ARG A 470 10.35 27.99 5.99
N LEU A 471 11.45 28.39 5.34
CA LEU A 471 12.52 27.45 4.97
C LEU A 471 13.19 26.86 6.23
N GLU A 472 13.19 27.61 7.32
CA GLU A 472 13.75 27.24 8.62
C GLU A 472 12.86 26.25 9.37
N SER A 473 11.56 26.21 9.07
CA SER A 473 10.59 25.29 9.69
C SER A 473 10.59 23.88 9.07
N LEU A 474 11.34 23.69 7.97
CA LEU A 474 11.44 22.39 7.30
C LEU A 474 12.52 21.50 7.95
N PRO A 475 12.35 20.16 7.92
CA PRO A 475 13.32 19.21 8.49
C PRO A 475 14.73 19.43 7.94
N GLU A 476 15.78 19.17 8.71
CA GLU A 476 17.20 19.34 8.33
C GLU A 476 17.55 18.62 7.02
N PRO A 477 18.41 19.17 6.12
CA PRO A 477 18.54 18.61 4.78
C PRO A 477 19.11 17.21 4.92
N PHE A 478 18.62 16.28 4.10
CA PHE A 478 19.03 14.87 4.14
C PHE A 478 18.63 14.08 5.40
N SER A 479 17.87 14.66 6.33
CA SER A 479 17.21 13.88 7.38
C SER A 479 16.21 12.90 6.76
N PRO A 480 15.97 11.72 7.38
CA PRO A 480 14.92 10.80 6.94
C PRO A 480 13.54 11.46 6.95
N GLU A 481 13.32 12.42 7.85
CA GLU A 481 12.11 13.24 7.94
C GLU A 481 11.80 14.01 6.64
N CYS A 482 12.80 14.41 5.85
CA CYS A 482 12.56 15.07 4.55
C CYS A 482 11.78 14.17 3.57
N ALA A 483 11.97 12.85 3.62
CA ALA A 483 11.27 11.92 2.74
C ALA A 483 9.80 11.76 3.13
N THR A 484 9.51 11.74 4.44
CA THR A 484 8.17 11.55 4.99
C THR A 484 7.39 12.86 5.16
N TYR A 485 8.05 14.02 5.18
CA TYR A 485 7.42 15.33 5.40
C TYR A 485 6.21 15.55 4.48
N ARG A 486 5.10 16.03 5.05
CA ARG A 486 3.90 16.43 4.30
C ARG A 486 3.46 17.80 4.78
N ALA A 487 3.14 18.68 3.84
CA ALA A 487 2.58 19.98 4.16
C ALA A 487 1.11 19.80 4.60
N LYS A 488 0.67 20.61 5.57
CA LYS A 488 -0.66 20.48 6.20
C LYS A 488 -1.87 20.68 5.26
N LEU A 489 -1.67 21.30 4.10
CA LEU A 489 -2.75 21.67 3.17
C LEU A 489 -2.53 20.99 1.83
N GLY A 490 -3.55 20.93 0.97
CA GLY A 490 -3.39 20.45 -0.40
C GLY A 490 -2.90 19.00 -0.48
N THR A 491 -3.18 18.18 0.54
CA THR A 491 -2.93 16.74 0.51
C THR A 491 -3.63 16.12 -0.70
N SER A 492 -3.03 15.13 -1.36
CA SER A 492 -3.74 14.39 -2.39
C SER A 492 -4.88 13.59 -1.75
N LEU A 493 -5.95 13.35 -2.51
CA LEU A 493 -6.88 12.31 -2.12
C LEU A 493 -6.11 10.99 -2.19
N PRO A 494 -6.17 10.12 -1.17
CA PRO A 494 -5.49 8.83 -1.21
C PRO A 494 -6.05 8.05 -2.40
N MET A 495 -5.29 8.00 -3.50
CA MET A 495 -5.64 7.16 -4.64
C MET A 495 -5.21 5.74 -4.34
N THR A 496 -6.14 4.80 -4.49
CA THR A 496 -5.87 3.37 -4.36
C THR A 496 -4.80 2.92 -5.36
N GLY A 497 -3.65 2.48 -4.84
CA GLY A 497 -2.81 1.44 -5.44
C GLY A 497 -1.69 1.83 -6.40
N SER A 498 -1.71 2.98 -7.08
CA SER A 498 -0.69 3.30 -8.11
C SER A 498 0.26 4.44 -7.72
N ASP A 499 -0.23 5.52 -7.11
CA ASP A 499 0.60 6.70 -6.84
C ASP A 499 1.45 6.57 -5.58
N MET A 500 1.15 5.61 -4.70
CA MET A 500 1.95 5.33 -3.50
C MET A 500 3.36 4.85 -3.84
N TYR A 501 3.53 4.13 -4.96
CA TYR A 501 4.83 3.61 -5.40
C TYR A 501 5.62 4.61 -6.26
N ALA A 502 5.00 5.68 -6.76
CA ALA A 502 5.66 6.65 -7.62
C ALA A 502 6.65 7.57 -6.87
N PHE A 503 6.59 7.60 -5.53
CA PHE A 503 7.39 8.51 -4.71
C PHE A 503 8.14 7.86 -3.55
N SER A 504 8.18 6.52 -3.46
CA SER A 504 9.07 5.87 -2.50
C SER A 504 10.50 5.91 -3.04
N PRO A 505 11.45 6.64 -2.41
CA PRO A 505 12.84 6.59 -2.82
C PRO A 505 13.31 5.13 -2.69
N LEU A 506 14.00 4.60 -3.71
CA LEU A 506 14.64 3.26 -3.72
C LEU A 506 15.53 2.92 -2.50
N TRP A 507 15.73 3.88 -1.60
CA TRP A 507 16.69 3.90 -0.51
C TRP A 507 15.99 3.81 0.86
N ALA A 508 14.66 3.94 0.90
CA ALA A 508 13.86 3.83 2.12
C ALA A 508 13.59 2.37 2.55
N HIS A 509 14.05 1.37 1.79
CA HIS A 509 13.82 -0.05 2.05
C HIS A 509 14.80 -0.70 3.06
N GLY A 510 15.39 0.08 3.97
CA GLY A 510 16.38 -0.41 4.94
C GLY A 510 16.01 -0.29 6.42
N ILE A 511 14.85 0.28 6.75
CA ILE A 511 14.41 0.45 8.15
C ILE A 511 13.10 -0.33 8.31
N GLU A 512 13.16 -1.43 9.05
CA GLU A 512 11.98 -2.09 9.60
C GLU A 512 11.30 -1.10 10.56
N GLU A 513 10.27 -0.39 10.09
CA GLU A 513 9.40 0.43 10.93
C GLU A 513 8.42 -0.46 11.66
N ASP A 514 8.87 -0.98 12.81
CA ASP A 514 8.02 -1.35 13.92
C ASP A 514 7.80 -0.08 14.77
N GLN A 515 6.92 0.82 14.31
CA GLN A 515 6.45 1.96 15.09
C GLN A 515 4.93 1.99 15.12
N ALA A 516 4.39 1.42 16.20
CA ALA A 516 3.07 1.78 16.70
C ALA A 516 3.06 3.27 17.08
N GLU A 517 2.03 4.00 16.66
CA GLU A 517 1.79 5.35 17.17
C GLU A 517 1.57 5.31 18.69
N PRO A 518 2.15 6.25 19.47
CA PRO A 518 1.90 6.33 20.90
C PRO A 518 0.56 7.04 21.14
N GLN A 519 -0.49 6.27 21.42
CA GLN A 519 -1.60 6.77 22.24
C GLN A 519 -1.17 6.71 23.71
N SER A 520 -0.96 7.87 24.32
CA SER A 520 -0.82 8.02 25.76
C SER A 520 -2.18 7.78 26.42
N ASP A 521 -2.30 6.70 27.20
CA ASP A 521 -3.11 6.67 28.42
C ASP A 521 -2.59 5.52 29.32
N LEU A 522 -2.29 5.90 30.57
CA LEU A 522 -1.70 5.08 31.63
C LEU A 522 -2.79 4.29 32.38
N GLU A 523 -2.65 2.97 32.49
CA GLU A 523 -3.18 2.15 33.60
C GLU A 523 -2.31 0.88 33.71
N PRO A 524 -1.72 0.54 34.88
CA PRO A 524 -0.87 -0.63 35.05
C PRO A 524 -1.62 -1.78 35.75
N GLU A 525 -1.85 -2.90 35.06
CA GLU A 525 -2.18 -4.17 35.74
C GLU A 525 -1.10 -5.24 35.52
N SER A 526 -0.57 -5.68 36.66
CA SER A 526 0.50 -6.63 36.84
C SER A 526 0.00 -8.07 36.87
N HIS A 527 0.48 -8.92 35.97
CA HIS A 527 0.50 -10.37 36.21
C HIS A 527 1.85 -10.98 35.81
N ARG A 528 2.66 -11.24 36.84
CA ARG A 528 3.80 -12.17 36.83
C ARG A 528 3.27 -13.60 36.75
N ASN A 529 3.88 -14.45 35.93
CA ASN A 529 4.05 -15.89 36.13
C ASN A 529 5.28 -16.34 35.33
N ILE A 530 6.43 -16.55 35.99
CA ILE A 530 6.98 -17.82 36.50
C ILE A 530 7.36 -18.79 35.36
N ALA A 531 8.67 -18.87 35.14
CA ALA A 531 9.34 -19.82 34.28
C ALA A 531 9.40 -21.21 34.92
N GLY A 532 9.16 -22.25 34.13
CA GLY A 532 9.42 -23.65 34.48
C GLY A 532 9.82 -24.43 33.22
N MET A 533 11.06 -24.91 33.19
CA MET A 533 11.65 -25.71 32.13
C MET A 533 11.10 -27.14 32.13
N SER A 534 10.71 -27.66 30.97
CA SER A 534 10.85 -29.08 30.62
C SER A 534 10.77 -29.23 29.10
N GLY A 535 11.76 -29.91 28.51
CA GLY A 535 11.81 -30.22 27.09
C GLY A 535 10.97 -31.46 26.78
N ASP A 536 10.13 -31.35 25.74
CA ASP A 536 9.73 -32.44 24.85
C ASP A 536 8.94 -31.88 23.64
N ASP A 537 9.25 -32.42 22.45
CA ASP A 537 8.54 -32.39 21.16
C ASP A 537 8.08 -31.07 20.50
N ALA A 538 8.88 -30.60 19.52
CA ALA A 538 8.66 -29.39 18.74
C ALA A 538 7.80 -29.55 17.45
N GLN A 539 6.94 -30.58 17.34
CA GLN A 539 6.05 -30.73 16.17
C GLN A 539 4.56 -30.89 16.45
N THR A 540 4.14 -30.83 17.72
CA THR A 540 2.71 -30.94 18.11
C THR A 540 2.21 -29.79 18.99
N THR A 541 3.08 -28.83 19.36
CA THR A 541 2.74 -27.70 20.26
C THR A 541 2.19 -26.45 19.57
N ILE A 542 2.00 -26.44 18.24
CA ILE A 542 1.41 -25.30 17.49
C ILE A 542 -0.09 -25.08 17.80
N PHE A 543 -0.78 -26.04 18.41
CA PHE A 543 -2.25 -25.98 18.60
C PHE A 543 -2.73 -25.65 20.02
N THR A 544 -1.85 -25.29 20.97
CA THR A 544 -2.27 -25.00 22.36
C THR A 544 -2.14 -23.54 22.80
N SER A 545 -1.65 -22.63 21.94
CA SER A 545 -1.76 -21.19 22.19
C SER A 545 -3.11 -20.67 21.70
N THR A 546 -3.90 -20.10 22.61
CA THR A 546 -5.25 -19.51 22.45
C THR A 546 -5.38 -18.35 21.44
N ASN A 547 -4.42 -18.14 20.54
CA ASN A 547 -4.46 -17.14 19.48
C ASN A 547 -4.94 -17.75 18.16
N TYR A 548 -6.16 -18.29 18.15
CA TYR A 548 -6.82 -18.56 16.87
C TYR A 548 -7.00 -17.23 16.12
N ASP A 549 -6.56 -17.16 14.87
CA ASP A 549 -6.83 -16.01 14.02
C ASP A 549 -8.36 -15.89 13.82
N LEU A 550 -8.94 -14.95 14.56
CA LEU A 550 -10.36 -14.61 14.51
C LEU A 550 -10.71 -13.87 13.21
N GLY A 551 -9.73 -13.48 12.39
CA GLY A 551 -9.93 -12.78 11.14
C GLY A 551 -10.11 -11.26 11.31
N THR A 552 -9.94 -10.55 10.19
CA THR A 552 -10.10 -9.08 10.11
C THR A 552 -11.54 -8.70 9.75
N ILE A 553 -12.02 -7.60 10.32
CA ILE A 553 -13.37 -7.06 10.04
C ILE A 553 -13.26 -6.15 8.81
N SER A 554 -14.09 -6.39 7.78
CA SER A 554 -14.15 -5.54 6.59
C SER A 554 -15.60 -5.16 6.25
N GLN A 555 -15.75 -4.20 5.34
CA GLN A 555 -17.06 -3.79 4.78
C GLN A 555 -17.43 -4.60 3.52
N ASP A 556 -16.79 -5.74 3.25
CA ASP A 556 -17.21 -6.60 2.15
C ASP A 556 -18.51 -7.32 2.51
N THR A 557 -19.41 -7.48 1.54
CA THR A 557 -20.59 -8.34 1.70
C THR A 557 -20.20 -9.80 1.48
N LEU A 558 -20.98 -10.71 2.05
CA LEU A 558 -20.80 -12.15 1.87
C LEU A 558 -20.81 -12.56 0.38
N SER A 559 -21.80 -12.08 -0.37
CA SER A 559 -21.98 -12.37 -1.80
C SER A 559 -20.80 -11.85 -2.62
N ALA A 560 -20.32 -10.63 -2.37
CA ALA A 560 -19.17 -10.07 -3.09
C ALA A 560 -17.88 -10.88 -2.86
N ARG A 561 -17.73 -11.47 -1.66
CA ARG A 561 -16.57 -12.30 -1.31
C ARG A 561 -16.67 -13.67 -1.97
N LEU A 562 -17.85 -14.29 -1.94
CA LEU A 562 -18.12 -15.50 -2.69
C LEU A 562 -17.89 -15.30 -4.19
N ASP A 563 -18.44 -14.23 -4.78
CA ASP A 563 -18.25 -13.91 -6.21
C ASP A 563 -16.77 -13.72 -6.55
N ARG A 564 -16.00 -13.01 -5.70
CA ARG A 564 -14.55 -12.83 -5.91
C ARG A 564 -13.79 -14.14 -5.83
N GLU A 565 -14.18 -15.03 -4.92
CA GLU A 565 -13.55 -16.34 -4.74
C GLU A 565 -13.93 -17.30 -5.87
N GLU A 566 -15.18 -17.31 -6.32
CA GLU A 566 -15.65 -18.13 -7.44
C GLU A 566 -15.13 -17.62 -8.80
N SER A 567 -15.02 -16.30 -8.99
CA SER A 567 -14.47 -15.71 -10.21
C SER A 567 -12.93 -15.73 -10.24
N GLY A 568 -12.28 -15.54 -9.10
CA GLY A 568 -10.83 -15.51 -8.95
C GLY A 568 -10.16 -16.88 -8.97
N THR A 569 -10.89 -17.95 -8.64
CA THR A 569 -10.40 -19.34 -8.66
C THR A 569 -10.33 -19.95 -10.07
N ARG A 570 -10.54 -19.18 -11.15
CA ARG A 570 -9.94 -19.51 -12.46
C ARG A 570 -8.49 -19.04 -12.50
N TRP A 571 -7.67 -19.65 -11.64
CA TRP A 571 -6.28 -19.31 -11.36
C TRP A 571 -5.47 -18.98 -12.63
N HIS A 572 -5.00 -17.73 -12.70
CA HIS A 572 -3.85 -17.28 -13.51
C HIS A 572 -3.88 -17.47 -15.04
N ARG A 573 -4.43 -16.48 -15.74
CA ARG A 573 -3.69 -15.84 -16.84
C ARG A 573 -3.38 -14.38 -16.50
N ARG A 574 -2.29 -14.18 -15.75
CA ARG A 574 -1.36 -13.01 -15.68
C ARG A 574 -1.81 -11.61 -16.18
N ARG A 575 -3.05 -11.18 -16.03
CA ARG A 575 -3.49 -9.82 -16.37
C ARG A 575 -4.69 -9.41 -15.52
N TRP A 576 -4.54 -9.36 -14.20
CA TRP A 576 -5.49 -8.62 -13.37
C TRP A 576 -5.12 -7.12 -13.23
N TRP A 577 -3.94 -6.74 -13.70
CA TRP A 577 -3.49 -5.33 -13.76
C TRP A 577 -3.24 -4.85 -15.19
N SER A 578 -3.85 -5.45 -16.20
CA SER A 578 -3.83 -4.84 -17.53
C SER A 578 -4.97 -3.83 -17.63
N HIS A 579 -4.67 -2.59 -17.23
CA HIS A 579 -5.05 -1.34 -17.91
C HIS A 579 -6.34 -1.35 -18.76
N GLY A 580 -7.44 -1.85 -18.21
CA GLY A 580 -8.79 -1.56 -18.69
C GLY A 580 -9.38 -0.54 -17.75
N GLY A 581 -9.12 0.74 -17.98
CA GLY A 581 -9.92 1.79 -17.37
C GLY A 581 -11.40 1.53 -17.68
N HIS A 582 -12.28 1.86 -16.74
CA HIS A 582 -13.75 1.72 -16.80
C HIS A 582 -14.33 0.40 -16.28
N GLN A 583 -14.10 0.12 -15.00
CA GLN A 583 -15.15 -0.08 -14.00
C GLN A 583 -14.45 -0.52 -12.71
N LEU A 584 -14.01 0.46 -11.91
CA LEU A 584 -13.87 0.20 -10.48
C LEU A 584 -15.25 -0.31 -10.04
N SER A 585 -15.33 -1.51 -9.46
CA SER A 585 -16.59 -2.02 -8.93
C SER A 585 -17.17 -0.94 -8.01
N ALA A 586 -18.49 -0.68 -8.09
CA ALA A 586 -19.17 0.29 -7.24
C ALA A 586 -18.86 0.05 -5.74
N GLU A 587 -18.53 -1.17 -5.36
CA GLU A 587 -18.08 -1.56 -4.03
C GLU A 587 -16.68 -1.04 -3.65
N ILE A 588 -15.75 -0.98 -4.60
CA ILE A 588 -14.42 -0.39 -4.37
C ILE A 588 -14.58 1.12 -4.23
N GLU A 589 -15.40 1.74 -5.09
CA GLU A 589 -15.69 3.17 -4.99
C GLU A 589 -16.40 3.53 -3.68
N ALA A 590 -17.23 2.62 -3.15
CA ALA A 590 -17.91 2.78 -1.88
C ALA A 590 -16.96 2.86 -0.68
N LYS A 591 -15.78 2.24 -0.78
CA LYS A 591 -14.80 2.20 0.31
C LYS A 591 -13.79 3.36 0.27
N LEU A 592 -13.93 4.26 -0.70
CA LEU A 592 -13.05 5.42 -0.82
C LEU A 592 -13.29 6.39 0.35
N PRO A 593 -12.23 7.04 0.89
CA PRO A 593 -12.34 7.95 2.02
C PRO A 593 -12.74 9.38 1.63
N TYR A 594 -13.37 9.54 0.46
CA TYR A 594 -13.77 10.83 -0.08
C TYR A 594 -15.10 10.70 -0.84
N PRO A 595 -15.87 11.79 -0.99
CA PRO A 595 -17.20 11.76 -1.59
C PRO A 595 -17.16 11.47 -3.10
N THR A 596 -18.33 11.25 -3.72
CA THR A 596 -18.49 10.91 -5.15
C THR A 596 -17.86 11.92 -6.10
N SER A 597 -17.98 13.20 -5.78
CA SER A 597 -17.48 14.30 -6.62
C SER A 597 -16.64 15.22 -5.74
N PRO A 598 -15.45 14.74 -5.30
CA PRO A 598 -14.63 15.50 -4.39
C PRO A 598 -14.12 16.73 -5.13
N ARG A 599 -14.47 17.90 -4.62
CA ARG A 599 -13.88 19.15 -5.10
C ARG A 599 -12.69 19.46 -4.21
N HIS A 600 -11.50 19.57 -4.82
CA HIS A 600 -10.32 19.91 -4.04
C HIS A 600 -10.47 21.31 -3.43
N VAL A 601 -10.14 21.44 -2.14
CA VAL A 601 -10.02 22.75 -1.47
C VAL A 601 -9.08 23.67 -2.24
N ALA A 602 -7.98 23.13 -2.76
CA ALA A 602 -7.04 23.86 -3.60
C ALA A 602 -7.70 24.43 -4.87
N ASP A 603 -8.53 23.65 -5.57
CA ASP A 603 -9.24 24.15 -6.76
C ASP A 603 -10.21 25.28 -6.39
N HIS A 604 -10.86 25.22 -5.22
CA HIS A 604 -11.67 26.33 -4.72
C HIS A 604 -10.84 27.57 -4.39
N VAL A 605 -9.72 27.41 -3.69
CA VAL A 605 -8.81 28.53 -3.36
C VAL A 605 -8.35 29.25 -4.62
N LEU A 606 -7.97 28.50 -5.66
CA LEU A 606 -7.55 29.07 -6.95
C LEU A 606 -8.69 29.81 -7.66
N GLU A 607 -9.89 29.21 -7.73
CA GLU A 607 -11.07 29.83 -8.37
C GLU A 607 -11.48 31.13 -7.67
N HIS A 608 -11.47 31.12 -6.33
CA HIS A 608 -11.99 32.19 -5.49
C HIS A 608 -11.00 33.35 -5.33
N PHE A 609 -9.76 33.06 -4.90
CA PHE A 609 -8.77 34.09 -4.58
C PHE A 609 -7.92 34.53 -5.79
N LYS A 610 -7.98 33.79 -6.92
CA LYS A 610 -7.18 34.04 -8.14
C LYS A 610 -5.67 33.88 -7.94
N SER A 611 -4.91 34.04 -9.02
CA SER A 611 -3.49 33.70 -9.10
C SER A 611 -2.54 34.64 -8.34
N HIS A 612 -2.96 35.88 -8.06
CA HIS A 612 -2.11 36.92 -7.45
C HIS A 612 -2.48 37.19 -5.98
N HIS A 613 -3.03 36.19 -5.29
CA HIS A 613 -3.43 36.31 -3.89
C HIS A 613 -2.57 35.42 -2.99
N ARG A 614 -2.26 35.92 -1.79
CA ARG A 614 -1.37 35.25 -0.82
C ARG A 614 -1.85 33.84 -0.47
N THR A 615 -3.15 33.68 -0.26
CA THR A 615 -3.80 32.38 -0.01
C THR A 615 -3.50 31.35 -1.10
N THR A 616 -3.52 31.77 -2.37
CA THR A 616 -3.23 30.91 -3.52
C THR A 616 -1.76 30.52 -3.56
N ALA A 617 -0.85 31.44 -3.27
CA ALA A 617 0.59 31.18 -3.18
C ALA A 617 0.94 30.16 -2.09
N ILE A 618 0.33 30.31 -0.90
CA ILE A 618 0.51 29.37 0.22
C ILE A 618 0.00 27.98 -0.18
N MET A 619 -1.22 27.90 -0.72
CA MET A 619 -1.81 26.62 -1.15
C MET A 619 -0.98 25.94 -2.25
N MET A 620 -0.44 26.70 -3.21
CA MET A 620 0.45 26.19 -4.25
C MET A 620 1.71 25.56 -3.66
N THR A 621 2.35 26.24 -2.70
CA THR A 621 3.55 25.74 -2.01
C THR A 621 3.27 24.40 -1.32
N HIS A 622 2.12 24.28 -0.65
CA HIS A 622 1.70 23.03 -0.01
C HIS A 622 1.44 21.90 -1.01
N CYS A 623 0.72 22.19 -2.10
CA CYS A 623 0.47 21.21 -3.18
C CYS A 623 1.78 20.73 -3.82
N LEU A 624 2.75 21.62 -3.98
CA LEU A 624 4.08 21.32 -4.50
C LEU A 624 4.85 20.36 -3.59
N ILE A 625 4.87 20.63 -2.28
CA ILE A 625 5.51 19.75 -1.29
C ILE A 625 4.86 18.38 -1.27
N ASN A 626 3.53 18.33 -1.29
CA ASN A 626 2.76 17.09 -1.25
C ASN A 626 2.79 16.29 -2.56
N GLY A 627 3.38 16.82 -3.63
CA GLY A 627 3.51 16.12 -4.91
C GLY A 627 2.17 15.92 -5.64
N ASN A 628 1.15 16.74 -5.37
CA ASN A 628 -0.16 16.63 -6.00
C ASN A 628 -0.11 17.19 -7.43
N VAL A 629 0.30 16.36 -8.40
CA VAL A 629 0.55 16.76 -9.80
C VAL A 629 -0.71 17.28 -10.49
N ASN A 630 -1.88 16.70 -10.19
CA ASN A 630 -3.14 17.08 -10.81
C ASN A 630 -3.55 18.51 -10.42
N THR A 631 -3.62 18.78 -9.12
CA THR A 631 -3.93 20.12 -8.61
C THR A 631 -2.85 21.13 -9.01
N LEU A 632 -1.57 20.77 -8.89
CA LEU A 632 -0.47 21.66 -9.27
C LEU A 632 -0.52 22.03 -10.76
N SER A 633 -0.97 21.11 -11.63
CA SER A 633 -1.16 21.42 -13.05
C SER A 633 -2.19 22.53 -13.25
N THR A 634 -3.28 22.56 -12.49
CA THR A 634 -4.30 23.61 -12.59
C THR A 634 -3.72 24.96 -12.20
N TYR A 635 -2.96 25.03 -11.11
CA TYR A 635 -2.26 26.26 -10.67
C TYR A 635 -1.28 26.79 -11.72
N ILE A 636 -0.48 25.90 -12.33
CA ILE A 636 0.47 26.25 -13.37
C ILE A 636 -0.24 26.75 -14.65
N ASN A 637 -1.39 26.17 -14.98
CA ASN A 637 -2.19 26.56 -16.14
C ASN A 637 -2.85 27.93 -15.93
N GLU A 638 -3.36 28.21 -14.72
CA GLU A 638 -3.92 29.52 -14.31
C GLU A 638 -2.87 30.61 -14.04
N ASN A 639 -1.61 30.38 -14.46
CA ASN A 639 -0.50 31.32 -14.36
C ASN A 639 -0.20 31.80 -12.93
N VAL A 640 -0.35 30.94 -11.92
CA VAL A 640 0.14 31.24 -10.57
C VAL A 640 1.68 31.35 -10.63
N PRO A 641 2.30 32.47 -10.20
CA PRO A 641 3.73 32.68 -10.38
C PRO A 641 4.59 31.66 -9.64
N ILE A 642 5.60 31.13 -10.34
CA ILE A 642 6.62 30.26 -9.74
C ILE A 642 7.76 31.12 -9.21
N THR A 643 8.16 30.90 -7.96
CA THR A 643 9.24 31.66 -7.29
C THR A 643 10.47 30.80 -7.04
N LEU A 644 11.62 31.44 -6.81
CA LEU A 644 12.84 30.74 -6.38
C LEU A 644 12.64 30.04 -5.04
N PHE A 645 11.80 30.60 -4.17
CA PHE A 645 11.41 30.01 -2.89
C PHE A 645 10.83 28.59 -3.06
N HIS A 646 9.92 28.36 -4.01
CA HIS A 646 9.38 27.03 -4.30
C HIS A 646 10.49 25.99 -4.59
N ILE A 647 11.51 26.40 -5.34
CA ILE A 647 12.63 25.53 -5.73
C ILE A 647 13.56 25.28 -4.53
N ARG A 648 13.79 26.29 -3.69
CA ARG A 648 14.56 26.15 -2.44
C ARG A 648 13.89 25.21 -1.45
N VAL A 649 12.56 25.26 -1.33
CA VAL A 649 11.78 24.32 -0.52
C VAL A 649 11.96 22.88 -1.01
N LEU A 650 11.88 22.65 -2.32
CA LEU A 650 12.09 21.33 -2.91
C LEU A 650 13.54 20.85 -2.77
N ALA A 651 14.51 21.76 -2.89
CA ALA A 651 15.92 21.46 -2.61
C ALA A 651 16.13 20.99 -1.18
N ARG A 652 15.56 21.71 -0.21
CA ARG A 652 15.61 21.41 1.23
C ARG A 652 15.08 20.01 1.53
N LEU A 653 13.99 19.61 0.87
CA LEU A 653 13.35 18.30 1.02
C LEU A 653 13.95 17.22 0.11
N GLY A 654 14.87 17.56 -0.80
CA GLY A 654 15.45 16.63 -1.77
C GLY A 654 14.48 16.10 -2.83
N ARG A 655 13.34 16.76 -3.05
CA ARG A 655 12.26 16.31 -3.95
C ARG A 655 12.34 16.97 -5.32
N GLN A 656 12.15 16.20 -6.38
CA GLN A 656 12.13 16.74 -7.75
C GLN A 656 10.79 17.44 -8.06
N PRO A 657 10.78 18.65 -8.67
CA PRO A 657 9.56 19.26 -9.20
C PRO A 657 8.98 18.44 -10.37
N CYS A 658 7.66 18.46 -10.53
CA CYS A 658 7.01 17.79 -11.66
C CYS A 658 7.44 18.41 -13.00
N TRP A 659 7.39 17.64 -14.09
CA TRP A 659 7.86 18.09 -15.40
C TRP A 659 7.15 19.37 -15.91
N LYS A 660 5.85 19.52 -15.61
CA LYS A 660 5.07 20.73 -15.97
C LYS A 660 5.62 21.97 -15.29
N PHE A 661 6.09 21.84 -14.04
CA PHE A 661 6.73 22.91 -13.29
C PHE A 661 7.99 23.41 -14.01
N TRP A 662 8.84 22.48 -14.46
CA TRP A 662 10.07 22.83 -15.21
C TRP A 662 9.81 23.48 -16.55
N ASN A 663 8.76 23.07 -17.26
CA ASN A 663 8.42 23.64 -18.58
C ASN A 663 7.84 25.06 -18.47
N LYS A 664 7.13 25.34 -17.37
CA LYS A 664 6.58 26.67 -17.12
C LYS A 664 7.66 27.68 -16.74
N LEU A 665 8.68 27.24 -16.00
CA LEU A 665 9.75 28.09 -15.47
C LEU A 665 10.44 28.94 -16.54
N ASP A 666 10.65 28.37 -17.73
CA ASP A 666 11.33 29.04 -18.84
C ASP A 666 10.57 30.26 -19.39
N LYS A 667 9.26 30.35 -19.12
CA LYS A 667 8.35 31.37 -19.66
C LYS A 667 7.82 32.32 -18.57
N GLN A 668 8.32 32.21 -17.34
CA GLN A 668 7.82 32.97 -16.19
C GLN A 668 8.79 34.07 -15.80
N LYS A 669 8.22 35.21 -15.38
CA LYS A 669 8.98 36.30 -14.76
C LYS A 669 9.71 35.79 -13.51
N PHE A 670 10.91 36.32 -13.27
CA PHE A 670 11.70 35.89 -12.13
C PHE A 670 11.18 36.56 -10.85
N TYR A 671 10.94 35.76 -9.82
CA TYR A 671 10.56 36.21 -8.49
C TYR A 671 11.36 35.42 -7.43
N PHE A 672 11.90 36.09 -6.42
CA PHE A 672 12.56 35.44 -5.29
C PHE A 672 11.55 34.75 -4.38
N SER A 673 10.46 35.44 -4.06
CA SER A 673 9.41 34.99 -3.16
C SER A 673 8.04 35.48 -3.62
N GLU A 674 6.98 35.04 -2.94
CA GLU A 674 5.63 35.50 -3.19
C GLU A 674 5.45 37.00 -2.92
N GLU A 675 6.26 37.60 -2.04
CA GLU A 675 6.17 39.03 -1.73
C GLU A 675 6.54 39.94 -2.92
N ASP A 676 7.24 39.40 -3.93
CA ASP A 676 7.69 40.18 -5.08
C ASP A 676 6.58 40.44 -6.11
N TYR A 677 5.53 39.61 -6.13
CA TYR A 677 4.39 39.76 -7.06
C TYR A 677 3.06 40.03 -6.37
N LEU A 678 3.00 39.85 -5.05
CA LEU A 678 1.80 40.18 -4.28
C LEU A 678 1.71 41.70 -4.04
N PRO A 679 0.51 42.29 -4.05
CA PRO A 679 0.33 43.69 -3.67
C PRO A 679 0.84 43.91 -2.25
N ARG A 680 1.63 44.97 -2.03
CA ARG A 680 2.04 45.34 -0.66
C ARG A 680 0.78 45.71 0.12
N GLU A 681 0.43 44.89 1.11
CA GLU A 681 -0.57 45.25 2.12
C GLU A 681 -0.16 46.63 2.67
N SER A 682 -1.11 47.56 2.74
CA SER A 682 -0.91 49.00 2.95
C SER A 682 -0.40 49.35 4.35
N ALA A 683 0.70 48.75 4.78
CA ALA A 683 1.51 49.22 5.89
C ALA A 683 2.24 50.48 5.42
N LYS A 684 2.01 51.59 6.14
CA LYS A 684 2.72 52.85 5.91
C LYS A 684 4.23 52.56 5.83
N PRO A 685 4.92 52.95 4.74
CA PRO A 685 6.35 52.73 4.64
C PRO A 685 7.04 53.53 5.75
N PRO A 686 7.93 52.93 6.56
CA PRO A 686 8.90 53.73 7.31
C PRO A 686 9.72 54.53 6.29
N SER A 687 9.87 55.82 6.57
CA SER A 687 10.47 56.82 5.68
C SER A 687 11.80 56.38 5.07
N SER A 688 11.84 56.41 3.73
CA SER A 688 13.00 56.50 2.83
C SER A 688 14.40 56.27 3.42
N GLY A 689 14.91 55.04 3.28
CA GLY A 689 16.33 54.77 3.08
C GLY A 689 16.49 53.95 1.81
N LYS A 690 17.13 54.49 0.78
CA LYS A 690 17.45 53.75 -0.46
C LYS A 690 18.35 52.57 -0.10
N MET A 691 17.77 51.38 0.00
CA MET A 691 18.52 50.15 0.24
C MET A 691 18.77 49.45 -1.10
N SER A 692 20.05 49.45 -1.49
CA SER A 692 20.60 48.81 -2.68
C SER A 692 20.50 47.28 -2.60
N ILE A 693 20.15 46.63 -3.71
CA ILE A 693 19.87 45.18 -3.89
C ILE A 693 21.15 44.30 -3.83
N ASN A 694 22.22 44.74 -3.15
CA ASN A 694 23.48 43.99 -3.08
C ASN A 694 23.80 43.33 -1.72
N THR A 695 22.87 43.33 -0.75
CA THR A 695 23.21 42.93 0.64
C THR A 695 22.39 41.75 1.20
N LEU A 696 22.02 40.77 0.37
CA LEU A 696 21.34 39.53 0.85
C LEU A 696 22.13 38.23 0.61
N CYS A 697 23.42 38.33 0.24
CA CYS A 697 24.30 37.18 0.11
C CYS A 697 25.63 37.39 0.84
N ASN A 698 25.60 37.47 2.17
CA ASN A 698 26.74 37.16 3.04
C ASN A 698 26.25 36.93 4.48
N PRO A 699 26.50 35.77 5.10
CA PRO A 699 26.48 35.67 6.54
C PRO A 699 27.84 36.16 7.06
N ASP A 700 27.88 37.32 7.72
CA ASP A 700 29.05 37.71 8.50
C ASP A 700 29.15 36.84 9.77
N PRO A 701 30.36 36.52 10.24
CA PRO A 701 30.55 35.66 11.39
C PRO A 701 30.18 36.41 12.67
N ILE A 702 29.29 35.79 13.46
CA ILE A 702 28.91 36.21 14.81
C ILE A 702 30.18 36.29 15.67
N LYS A 703 30.57 37.50 16.06
CA LYS A 703 31.51 37.73 17.16
C LYS A 703 30.78 37.38 18.46
N SER A 704 31.22 36.31 19.10
CA SER A 704 30.80 35.88 20.43
C SER A 704 30.98 37.02 21.44
N GLN A 705 29.87 37.51 21.98
CA GLN A 705 29.83 38.37 23.16
C GLN A 705 29.95 37.46 24.39
N ARG A 706 31.07 37.66 25.08
CA ARG A 706 31.48 37.05 26.33
C ARG A 706 30.48 37.43 27.43
N PHE A 707 29.64 36.49 27.87
CA PHE A 707 28.93 36.64 29.15
C PHE A 707 29.91 36.47 30.31
N GLN A 708 29.89 37.44 31.21
CA GLN A 708 30.53 37.38 32.51
C GLN A 708 29.68 36.49 33.42
N THR A 709 30.30 35.54 34.12
CA THR A 709 29.74 34.89 35.31
C THR A 709 30.69 35.08 36.49
N PRO A 710 30.17 35.20 37.74
CA PRO A 710 30.94 35.63 38.89
C PRO A 710 31.69 34.48 39.59
N THR A 711 32.93 34.80 39.94
CA THR A 711 33.80 34.45 41.08
C THR A 711 33.38 33.36 42.12
N THR A 712 34.26 32.33 42.19
CA THR A 712 34.91 31.64 43.37
C THR A 712 34.17 30.62 44.27
N PRO A 713 34.90 29.72 45.01
CA PRO A 713 36.24 29.10 44.82
C PRO A 713 36.33 27.58 45.19
N SER A 714 37.57 27.03 45.18
CA SER A 714 38.06 25.74 45.76
C SER A 714 38.25 24.61 44.74
N SER A 715 39.34 23.84 44.62
CA SER A 715 40.66 23.75 45.27
C SER A 715 41.37 22.52 44.65
N PHE A 716 42.72 22.48 44.70
CA PHE A 716 43.63 21.33 44.43
C PHE A 716 43.78 20.88 42.96
N GLU A 717 44.95 20.54 42.42
CA GLU A 717 46.38 20.69 42.75
C GLU A 717 47.17 20.30 41.48
N GLU A 718 48.41 20.82 41.36
CA GLU A 718 49.62 20.30 40.67
C GLU A 718 49.49 19.53 39.33
N GLY A 719 50.24 19.79 38.26
CA GLY A 719 51.63 20.21 38.04
C GLY A 719 52.03 19.47 36.73
N SER A 720 52.65 20.05 35.71
CA SER A 720 54.08 20.31 35.61
C SER A 720 54.40 20.81 34.20
N SER A 721 55.30 21.78 34.17
CA SER A 721 56.15 22.29 33.07
C SER A 721 56.85 21.15 32.26
N ARG A 722 57.45 21.28 31.07
CA ARG A 722 57.84 22.34 30.10
C ARG A 722 58.50 21.60 28.87
N PRO A 723 59.10 22.27 27.86
CA PRO A 723 59.07 21.88 26.44
C PRO A 723 60.38 21.27 25.91
N ARG A 724 60.37 20.77 24.66
CA ARG A 724 61.58 20.80 23.80
C ARG A 724 61.26 20.81 22.30
N ARG A 725 61.95 21.72 21.61
CA ARG A 725 62.07 21.89 20.15
C ARG A 725 62.90 20.76 19.50
N MET A 726 62.91 20.82 18.15
CA MET A 726 63.89 20.29 17.18
C MET A 726 63.54 18.89 16.67
N ALA A 727 63.80 18.47 15.44
CA ALA A 727 64.13 19.07 14.15
C ALA A 727 64.18 17.88 13.15
N ALA A 728 64.29 18.18 11.86
CA ALA A 728 64.23 17.25 10.73
C ALA A 728 65.20 16.04 10.74
N SER A 729 64.81 14.98 10.03
CA SER A 729 65.75 14.19 9.21
C SER A 729 65.02 13.43 8.11
N ALA A 730 65.44 13.69 6.87
CA ALA A 730 65.07 12.96 5.66
C ALA A 730 65.82 11.63 5.57
N THR A 731 65.22 10.62 4.93
CA THR A 731 65.97 9.59 4.18
C THR A 731 65.07 8.88 3.15
N ARG A 732 65.38 9.10 1.86
CA ARG A 732 65.20 8.13 0.75
C ARG A 732 66.04 6.89 1.09
N THR A 733 65.84 5.65 0.63
CA THR A 733 65.58 5.12 -0.72
C THR A 733 65.54 3.58 -0.57
N TYR A 734 64.74 2.85 -1.35
CA TYR A 734 65.20 1.87 -2.35
C TYR A 734 64.00 1.12 -2.97
N LYS A 735 63.97 1.10 -4.31
CA LYS A 735 63.19 0.20 -5.17
C LYS A 735 64.02 -1.07 -5.42
N ILE A 736 63.36 -2.20 -5.70
CA ILE A 736 63.66 -3.17 -6.79
C ILE A 736 62.33 -3.89 -7.15
N PRO A 737 62.13 -4.33 -8.42
CA PRO A 737 60.82 -4.49 -9.07
C PRO A 737 60.51 -5.94 -9.52
N SER A 738 59.47 -6.11 -10.35
CA SER A 738 59.02 -7.31 -11.11
C SER A 738 58.09 -8.27 -10.32
N ASP A 739 57.03 -8.88 -10.85
CA ASP A 739 56.47 -8.92 -12.21
C ASP A 739 55.02 -9.50 -12.14
N THR A 740 54.29 -9.39 -13.26
CA THR A 740 53.14 -10.23 -13.71
C THR A 740 51.68 -9.85 -13.35
N ASP A 741 51.06 -9.10 -14.29
CA ASP A 741 49.73 -9.24 -14.96
C ASP A 741 48.48 -9.71 -14.16
N SER A 742 47.45 -8.87 -13.96
CA SER A 742 46.34 -8.45 -14.87
C SER A 742 45.28 -9.55 -15.06
N ASP A 743 43.95 -9.37 -14.94
CA ASP A 743 43.06 -8.23 -15.13
C ASP A 743 41.78 -8.38 -14.27
N GLU A 744 41.34 -7.33 -13.58
CA GLU A 744 39.95 -7.20 -13.11
C GLU A 744 39.39 -5.85 -13.59
N MET A 745 38.44 -5.94 -14.51
CA MET A 745 37.79 -4.82 -15.20
C MET A 745 36.84 -4.08 -14.25
N SER A 746 37.12 -2.81 -13.94
CA SER A 746 36.10 -1.89 -13.41
C SER A 746 35.91 -0.72 -14.38
N ASP A 747 34.76 -0.71 -15.05
CA ASP A 747 34.25 0.42 -15.84
C ASP A 747 33.85 1.58 -14.91
N ASP A 748 34.77 2.52 -14.67
CA ASP A 748 34.46 3.87 -14.18
C ASP A 748 34.64 4.87 -15.34
N MET A 749 33.52 5.19 -16.00
CA MET A 749 33.43 6.14 -17.11
C MET A 749 33.41 7.57 -16.56
N ASP A 750 34.59 8.13 -16.36
CA ASP A 750 34.83 9.46 -15.81
C ASP A 750 34.60 10.55 -16.88
N TYR A 751 33.43 11.20 -16.86
CA TYR A 751 33.12 12.37 -17.69
C TYR A 751 33.86 13.61 -17.14
N SER A 752 35.15 13.74 -17.47
CA SER A 752 35.91 14.96 -17.20
C SER A 752 35.67 16.02 -18.28
N TYR A 753 35.09 17.15 -17.87
CA TYR A 753 35.03 18.37 -18.69
C TYR A 753 36.43 19.00 -18.75
N SER A 754 37.01 19.03 -19.95
CA SER A 754 38.28 19.71 -20.25
C SER A 754 38.12 21.23 -20.13
N ALA A 755 38.48 21.79 -18.98
CA ALA A 755 38.76 23.21 -18.85
C ALA A 755 40.09 23.51 -19.55
N SER A 756 40.04 24.11 -20.74
CA SER A 756 41.22 24.55 -21.48
C SER A 756 41.98 25.62 -20.67
N LYS A 757 43.09 25.23 -20.05
CA LYS A 757 44.06 26.14 -19.42
C LYS A 757 44.83 26.87 -20.53
N ARG A 758 44.39 28.08 -20.89
CA ARG A 758 45.23 29.03 -21.63
C ARG A 758 46.39 29.47 -20.73
N GLY A 759 47.61 29.09 -21.11
CA GLY A 759 48.85 29.52 -20.47
C GLY A 759 49.04 31.04 -20.63
N LYS A 760 49.31 31.73 -19.52
CA LYS A 760 49.78 33.11 -19.49
C LYS A 760 51.29 33.12 -19.77
N THR A 761 51.70 33.49 -20.98
CA THR A 761 53.04 34.02 -21.23
C THR A 761 53.03 35.53 -20.97
N LYS A 762 53.95 35.98 -20.09
CA LYS A 762 54.16 37.38 -19.75
C LYS A 762 54.87 38.08 -20.91
N GLY A 763 54.16 38.88 -21.70
CA GLY A 763 54.73 39.88 -22.60
C GLY A 763 54.50 41.28 -22.03
N LYS A 764 55.58 41.98 -21.66
CA LYS A 764 55.57 43.40 -21.31
C LYS A 764 55.38 44.21 -22.59
N GLY A 765 54.26 44.90 -22.74
CA GLY A 765 54.05 45.92 -23.77
C GLY A 765 53.25 47.07 -23.20
N LYS A 766 53.88 48.24 -23.06
CA LYS A 766 53.21 49.50 -22.72
C LYS A 766 52.39 49.94 -23.93
N GLY A 767 51.06 49.98 -23.81
CA GLY A 767 50.14 50.50 -24.82
C GLY A 767 49.05 51.32 -24.14
N LYS A 768 48.80 52.51 -24.68
CA LYS A 768 48.01 53.62 -24.10
C LYS A 768 46.55 53.25 -23.83
N ALA A 769 46.03 53.84 -22.75
CA ALA A 769 44.63 53.86 -22.39
C ALA A 769 43.78 54.54 -23.48
N VAL A 770 42.74 53.84 -23.93
CA VAL A 770 41.58 54.42 -24.62
C VAL A 770 40.38 54.10 -23.73
N GLU A 771 39.75 55.15 -23.22
CA GLU A 771 38.53 55.09 -22.41
C GLU A 771 37.41 54.44 -23.24
N GLN A 772 36.95 53.27 -22.80
CA GLN A 772 35.65 52.75 -23.22
C GLN A 772 34.56 53.36 -22.32
N PRO A 773 33.42 53.77 -22.89
CA PRO A 773 32.30 54.30 -22.14
C PRO A 773 31.69 53.23 -21.20
N PRO A 774 30.98 53.63 -20.13
CA PRO A 774 30.47 52.71 -19.12
C PRO A 774 29.54 51.68 -19.78
N ASN A 775 29.94 50.43 -19.66
CA ASN A 775 29.22 49.24 -20.07
C ASN A 775 27.84 49.23 -19.40
N VAL A 776 26.82 49.73 -20.11
CA VAL A 776 25.42 49.56 -19.74
C VAL A 776 25.17 48.06 -19.80
N GLN A 777 25.15 47.40 -18.64
CA GLN A 777 24.81 45.99 -18.60
C GLN A 777 23.43 45.83 -19.23
N PRO A 778 23.28 44.98 -20.25
CA PRO A 778 21.96 44.71 -20.81
C PRO A 778 21.06 44.26 -19.68
N GLU A 779 19.89 44.87 -19.55
CA GLU A 779 18.88 44.49 -18.56
C GLU A 779 18.71 42.98 -18.60
N SER A 780 19.11 42.30 -17.51
CA SER A 780 19.14 40.85 -17.49
C SER A 780 17.73 40.32 -17.70
N THR A 781 17.52 39.59 -18.79
CA THR A 781 16.22 38.94 -19.04
C THR A 781 15.86 38.04 -17.85
N ASP A 782 14.57 37.89 -17.54
CA ASP A 782 14.11 37.01 -16.46
C ASP A 782 14.67 35.58 -16.58
N PHE A 783 14.82 35.11 -17.82
CA PHE A 783 15.44 33.81 -18.14
C PHE A 783 16.91 33.73 -17.69
N HIS A 784 17.68 34.81 -17.89
CA HIS A 784 19.06 34.90 -17.42
C HIS A 784 19.11 34.89 -15.88
N LEU A 785 18.20 35.60 -15.20
CA LEU A 785 18.09 35.58 -13.73
C LEU A 785 17.78 34.18 -13.19
N TRP A 786 16.83 33.45 -13.80
CA TRP A 786 16.59 32.05 -13.47
C TRP A 786 17.85 31.19 -13.65
N THR A 787 18.51 31.30 -14.81
CA THR A 787 19.72 30.51 -15.11
C THR A 787 20.83 30.78 -14.10
N LYS A 788 21.03 32.05 -13.72
CA LYS A 788 22.01 32.48 -12.71
C LYS A 788 21.69 31.90 -11.33
N HIS A 789 20.47 32.13 -10.82
CA HIS A 789 20.10 31.74 -9.45
C HIS A 789 19.95 30.22 -9.27
N LEU A 790 19.44 29.49 -10.27
CA LEU A 790 19.42 28.02 -10.24
C LEU A 790 20.83 27.44 -10.33
N GLY A 791 21.73 28.09 -11.08
CA GLY A 791 23.14 27.73 -11.12
C GLY A 791 23.86 27.91 -9.78
N LEU A 792 23.51 28.94 -9.01
CA LEU A 792 24.01 29.14 -7.65
C LEU A 792 23.46 28.09 -6.69
N LEU A 793 22.15 27.82 -6.75
CA LEU A 793 21.52 26.79 -5.92
C LEU A 793 22.10 25.40 -6.17
N LEU A 794 22.38 25.05 -7.44
CA LEU A 794 23.03 23.78 -7.78
C LEU A 794 24.42 23.67 -7.13
N LYS A 795 25.22 24.74 -7.14
CA LYS A 795 26.54 24.76 -6.49
C LYS A 795 26.43 24.60 -4.97
N GLU A 796 25.42 25.21 -4.36
CA GLU A 796 25.13 25.06 -2.92
C GLU A 796 24.77 23.61 -2.58
N GLU A 797 23.86 22.99 -3.33
CA GLU A 797 23.46 21.58 -3.12
C GLU A 797 24.62 20.60 -3.38
N GLU A 798 25.46 20.86 -4.38
CA GLU A 798 26.69 20.09 -4.60
C GLU A 798 27.68 20.22 -3.45
N LYS A 799 27.81 21.41 -2.85
CA LYS A 799 28.64 21.63 -1.67
C LYS A 799 28.12 20.83 -0.48
N LYS A 800 26.80 20.89 -0.21
CA LYS A 800 26.15 20.12 0.86
C LYS A 800 26.32 18.61 0.68
N TRP A 801 26.13 18.09 -0.53
CA TRP A 801 26.33 16.68 -0.85
C TRP A 801 27.78 16.24 -0.66
N LYS A 802 28.76 17.05 -1.11
CA LYS A 802 30.20 16.77 -0.90
C LYS A 802 30.57 16.78 0.58
N GLU A 803 30.02 17.71 1.35
CA GLU A 803 30.23 17.78 2.80
C GLU A 803 29.67 16.55 3.52
N ARG A 804 28.45 16.11 3.17
CA ARG A 804 27.85 14.87 3.69
C ARG A 804 28.68 13.64 3.33
N LYS A 805 29.11 13.52 2.07
CA LYS A 805 30.00 12.45 1.63
C LYS A 805 31.30 12.43 2.45
N ARG A 806 31.88 13.61 2.72
CA ARG A 806 33.08 13.74 3.56
C ARG A 806 32.83 13.35 5.02
N LEU A 807 31.64 13.60 5.57
CA LEU A 807 31.29 13.22 6.95
C LEU A 807 31.11 11.70 7.08
N CYS A 808 30.39 11.06 6.16
CA CYS A 808 30.22 9.59 6.22
C CYS A 808 31.52 8.83 5.90
N GLU A 809 32.45 9.43 5.14
CA GLU A 809 33.79 8.85 4.94
C GLU A 809 34.68 8.91 6.20
N LYS A 810 34.32 9.73 7.21
CA LYS A 810 35.07 9.92 8.46
C LYS A 810 34.55 9.09 9.64
N ASP A 811 33.44 8.38 9.51
CA ASP A 811 32.97 7.48 10.57
C ASP A 811 33.89 6.23 10.64
N GLU A 812 34.84 6.26 11.57
CA GLU A 812 35.93 5.28 11.76
C GLU A 812 35.47 3.90 12.28
N PHE A 813 34.18 3.65 12.44
CA PHE A 813 33.65 2.47 13.16
C PHE A 813 33.49 1.18 12.33
N GLY A 814 34.32 0.96 11.30
CA GLY A 814 34.41 -0.34 10.61
C GLY A 814 33.13 -0.82 9.90
N ARG A 815 32.08 0.01 9.81
CA ARG A 815 30.88 -0.30 9.04
C ARG A 815 31.17 -0.15 7.54
N PRO A 816 30.57 -0.99 6.67
CA PRO A 816 30.75 -0.86 5.23
C PRO A 816 30.35 0.54 4.77
N LYS A 817 31.23 1.20 3.98
CA LYS A 817 31.05 2.57 3.50
C LYS A 817 29.71 2.70 2.78
N GLU A 818 28.76 3.39 3.40
CA GLU A 818 27.45 3.64 2.79
C GLU A 818 27.62 4.56 1.58
N ARG A 819 27.16 4.10 0.41
CA ARG A 819 27.24 4.90 -0.83
C ARG A 819 26.19 6.01 -0.79
N ILE A 820 26.62 7.26 -0.61
CA ILE A 820 25.74 8.42 -0.72
C ILE A 820 25.59 8.82 -2.19
N PHE A 821 24.44 8.55 -2.81
CA PHE A 821 24.17 9.08 -4.15
C PHE A 821 23.62 10.52 -4.10
N LYS A 822 23.52 11.16 -5.28
CA LYS A 822 22.90 12.48 -5.42
C LYS A 822 21.37 12.35 -5.32
N THR A 823 20.72 13.35 -4.70
CA THR A 823 19.25 13.40 -4.62
C THR A 823 18.62 13.51 -6.01
N GLU A 824 17.37 13.06 -6.15
CA GLU A 824 16.59 13.23 -7.39
C GLU A 824 16.49 14.71 -7.78
N PHE A 825 16.30 15.59 -6.79
CA PHE A 825 16.30 17.04 -7.00
C PHE A 825 17.59 17.53 -7.66
N MET A 826 18.77 17.14 -7.13
CA MET A 826 20.05 17.59 -7.67
C MET A 826 20.26 17.12 -9.11
N ARG A 827 19.91 15.86 -9.42
CA ARG A 827 20.00 15.32 -10.77
C ARG A 827 19.10 16.08 -11.75
N ALA A 828 17.85 16.31 -11.37
CA ALA A 828 16.90 17.07 -12.17
C ALA A 828 17.34 18.53 -12.38
N LEU A 829 17.82 19.20 -11.32
CA LEU A 829 18.31 20.58 -11.38
C LEU A 829 19.56 20.68 -12.26
N ALA A 830 20.51 19.76 -12.14
CA ALA A 830 21.72 19.74 -12.97
C ALA A 830 21.38 19.63 -14.47
N SER A 831 20.48 18.72 -14.82
CA SER A 831 20.00 18.57 -16.20
C SER A 831 19.34 19.85 -16.70
N LYS A 832 18.40 20.41 -15.93
CA LYS A 832 17.65 21.61 -16.33
C LYS A 832 18.55 22.84 -16.47
N VAL A 833 19.47 23.08 -15.53
CA VAL A 833 20.41 24.20 -15.59
C VAL A 833 21.34 24.09 -16.79
N ALA A 834 21.80 22.89 -17.14
CA ALA A 834 22.61 22.68 -18.33
C ALA A 834 21.84 23.07 -19.61
N ASP A 835 20.57 22.67 -19.71
CA ASP A 835 19.71 23.01 -20.85
C ASP A 835 19.34 24.49 -20.90
N MET A 836 19.19 25.15 -19.74
CA MET A 836 18.95 26.59 -19.67
C MET A 836 20.18 27.39 -20.11
N ARG A 837 21.39 27.04 -19.65
CA ARG A 837 22.65 27.70 -20.08
C ARG A 837 22.87 27.58 -21.59
N LYS A 838 22.62 26.40 -22.18
CA LYS A 838 22.73 26.22 -23.64
C LYS A 838 21.83 27.19 -24.40
N ARG A 839 20.60 27.39 -23.94
CA ARG A 839 19.65 28.33 -24.55
C ARG A 839 20.03 29.79 -24.30
N ASP A 840 20.48 30.13 -23.10
CA ASP A 840 20.93 31.48 -22.73
C ASP A 840 22.12 31.94 -23.59
N HIS A 841 23.07 31.02 -23.83
CA HIS A 841 24.19 31.24 -24.73
C HIS A 841 23.77 31.36 -26.20
N ALA A 842 22.73 30.64 -26.64
CA ALA A 842 22.20 30.76 -27.99
C ALA A 842 21.43 32.06 -28.21
N SER A 843 20.81 32.62 -27.17
CA SER A 843 20.08 33.90 -27.24
C SER A 843 20.95 35.13 -27.06
N THR A 844 22.15 35.00 -26.49
CA THR A 844 23.10 36.11 -26.36
C THR A 844 23.78 36.29 -27.72
N PRO A 845 23.57 37.41 -28.44
CA PRO A 845 24.25 37.65 -29.71
C PRO A 845 25.75 37.65 -29.44
N THR A 846 26.47 36.66 -29.94
CA THR A 846 27.93 36.75 -30.05
C THR A 846 28.22 37.94 -30.96
N PRO A 847 28.93 38.98 -30.51
CA PRO A 847 29.33 40.05 -31.41
C PRO A 847 30.13 39.41 -32.55
N SER A 848 29.64 39.58 -33.78
CA SER A 848 30.34 39.19 -34.99
C SER A 848 31.60 40.03 -35.05
N VAL A 849 32.71 39.47 -34.55
CA VAL A 849 34.02 39.95 -34.95
C VAL A 849 34.14 39.54 -36.41
N GLU A 850 33.89 40.49 -37.31
CA GLU A 850 34.42 40.44 -38.67
C GLU A 850 35.94 40.33 -38.52
N ASP A 851 36.48 39.14 -38.74
CA ASP A 851 37.92 38.91 -38.79
C ASP A 851 38.23 38.41 -40.21
N ASP A 852 38.42 39.40 -41.09
CA ASP A 852 39.28 39.33 -42.26
C ASP A 852 40.71 39.05 -41.75
N SER A 853 41.24 37.85 -42.01
CA SER A 853 42.65 37.65 -42.37
C SER A 853 42.96 36.16 -42.49
N ASP A 854 43.42 35.80 -43.68
CA ASP A 854 44.11 34.56 -44.02
C ASP A 854 45.25 34.22 -43.04
N GLU A 855 45.39 32.94 -42.71
CA GLU A 855 46.66 32.19 -42.88
C GLU A 855 46.48 30.70 -42.49
N GLU A 856 46.51 29.87 -43.54
CA GLU A 856 47.19 28.58 -43.65
C GLU A 856 47.61 27.87 -42.34
N TYR A 857 46.84 26.84 -41.94
CA TYR A 857 47.41 25.77 -41.11
C TYR A 857 46.95 24.37 -41.52
N VAL A 858 47.97 23.57 -41.79
CA VAL A 858 48.00 22.22 -42.36
C VAL A 858 47.14 21.22 -41.57
N GLN A 859 46.29 20.49 -42.30
CA GLN A 859 45.48 19.38 -41.80
C GLN A 859 46.37 18.18 -41.40
N ARG A 860 46.33 17.79 -40.12
CA ARG A 860 46.75 16.44 -39.69
C ARG A 860 45.58 15.45 -39.86
N PRO A 861 45.77 14.27 -40.49
CA PRO A 861 44.70 13.31 -40.69
C PRO A 861 44.29 12.65 -39.37
N ARG A 862 43.01 12.73 -39.02
CA ARG A 862 42.43 11.95 -37.92
C ARG A 862 42.21 10.50 -38.38
N LEU A 863 42.81 9.56 -37.65
CA LEU A 863 42.55 8.12 -37.74
C LEU A 863 41.05 7.84 -37.57
N LYS A 864 40.44 7.25 -38.60
CA LYS A 864 39.07 6.76 -38.63
C LYS A 864 38.89 5.66 -37.59
N ARG A 865 38.16 5.95 -36.51
CA ARG A 865 37.67 4.93 -35.56
C ARG A 865 36.53 4.16 -36.24
N LYS A 866 36.79 2.88 -36.49
CA LYS A 866 35.92 1.90 -37.14
C LYS A 866 34.67 1.68 -36.28
N VAL A 867 33.52 2.23 -36.69
CA VAL A 867 32.20 1.95 -36.10
C VAL A 867 31.76 0.58 -36.57
N ARG A 868 31.61 -0.36 -35.63
CA ARG A 868 30.95 -1.65 -35.88
C ARG A 868 29.44 -1.42 -35.92
N HIS A 869 28.84 -1.56 -37.10
CA HIS A 869 27.40 -1.77 -37.24
C HIS A 869 27.04 -3.18 -36.71
N PRO A 870 25.97 -3.35 -35.93
CA PRO A 870 25.32 -4.64 -35.78
C PRO A 870 24.46 -4.90 -37.02
N GLY A 871 24.75 -6.01 -37.71
CA GLY A 871 23.98 -6.47 -38.86
C GLY A 871 22.55 -6.82 -38.47
N LEU A 872 21.60 -6.10 -39.05
CA LEU A 872 20.25 -6.58 -39.28
C LEU A 872 20.35 -7.68 -40.34
N VAL A 873 19.96 -8.90 -39.98
CA VAL A 873 19.69 -9.96 -40.94
C VAL A 873 18.21 -9.83 -41.30
N ASP A 874 17.95 -9.36 -42.52
CA ASP A 874 16.66 -9.54 -43.18
C ASP A 874 16.37 -11.03 -43.30
N ARG A 875 15.22 -11.43 -42.78
CA ARG A 875 14.64 -12.76 -43.00
C ARG A 875 13.18 -12.56 -43.37
N ASP A 876 12.98 -12.10 -44.60
CA ASP A 876 11.73 -12.27 -45.32
C ASP A 876 11.58 -13.74 -45.69
N ASP A 877 10.65 -14.42 -45.02
CA ASP A 877 9.96 -15.62 -45.52
C ASP A 877 8.84 -15.99 -44.54
N ARG A 878 7.65 -15.43 -44.74
CA ARG A 878 6.40 -16.02 -44.25
C ARG A 878 5.29 -15.90 -45.29
N ALA A 879 5.08 -17.01 -45.96
CA ALA A 879 3.93 -17.30 -46.80
C ALA A 879 2.59 -17.08 -46.06
N PRO A 880 1.54 -16.57 -46.73
CA PRO A 880 0.19 -16.53 -46.19
C PRO A 880 -0.51 -17.88 -46.33
N ILE A 881 -0.83 -18.52 -45.20
CA ILE A 881 -1.74 -19.68 -45.16
C ILE A 881 -3.16 -19.19 -45.45
N LYS A 882 -3.68 -19.63 -46.61
CA LYS A 882 -5.11 -19.54 -46.97
C LYS A 882 -5.96 -20.24 -45.91
N LYS A 883 -6.89 -19.52 -45.28
CA LYS A 883 -8.06 -20.12 -44.64
C LYS A 883 -9.04 -20.53 -45.73
N LEU A 884 -9.21 -21.83 -45.93
CA LEU A 884 -10.40 -22.38 -46.57
C LEU A 884 -11.61 -22.13 -45.66
N ARG A 885 -12.61 -21.45 -46.20
CA ARG A 885 -14.01 -21.62 -45.80
C ARG A 885 -14.47 -22.96 -46.37
N LEU A 886 -15.08 -23.78 -45.53
CA LEU A 886 -16.01 -24.81 -45.97
C LEU A 886 -17.29 -24.59 -45.16
N SER A 887 -18.29 -24.10 -45.89
CA SER A 887 -19.70 -24.28 -45.60
C SER A 887 -20.14 -25.54 -46.33
N GLU A 888 -20.63 -26.52 -45.59
CA GLU A 888 -21.84 -27.32 -45.83
C GLU A 888 -22.09 -28.18 -44.59
#